data_AF-A0A1I7H2N1-F1
#
_entry.id   AF-A0A1I7H2N1-F1
#
_cell.length_a   1.000
_cell.length_b   1.000
_cell.length_c   1.000
_cell.angle_alpha   90.00
_cell.angle_beta   90.00
_cell.angle_gamma   90.00
#
_symmetry.space_group_name_H-M   'P 1'
#
loop_
_entity.id
_entity.type
_entity.pdbx_description
1 polymer ?
#
loop_
_entity_poly.entity_id
_entity_poly.type
_entity_poly.pdbx_seq_one_letter_code
_entity_poly.pdbx_strand_id
1 'polypeptide(L)'
;MKVIKRIVLIAICSLLCVPAMDAAVIILTSDQQLYDLMDPDKKIDMSLGYNSTFMSLREVCESAKRRGDKELTIAFDEFFRQYRPQAGTERRLTPDMDEYVKMIRFISNFAGKYDMGICLSLLSPLELGPAYKNQTNESGRWLGYKVGLMNASDGSFSVDMWQQMYWTNNKGKFQIKLKGVKAYAFREKPLKSSHLIAVDPDDIVKINDVHYEGGDTIDVDGGEYGLKNSPTDMIFPIRRLRVYGNKDEKMEGYTRVMVLLEYETPEMDYFSDKAPVFLHRLIDKYKENNVNLTSFYSDEMHIQQDWAYFSHHEGGQFNIRFLTSGFSQKYQQRYNQPFDDKYMLYFVYGAPYYQATASAVRNVQYVMGETPEAIHRTFLLRDRYYKMLNHGVVDLFKDARSYAEKIYGHEMPTSAHASWAESPTIDYWDTEKLHANAYKYEFTSNYVWGNTVHQAAAACYDYFKWGEYLQPTGNDFAETGWGDRNYYGAAMGASIGVVNRYPNAYAAAWGFPKEALHWKNRLNEAFGAQPSHPMRLMTGNVHRDIEVLILYPMSLVAVEERFGSWMTQYGYANYLTTDKFVEMGKVLEDGSVQVAEKRYRTVVAMFEPLPHAKLLEMMGRMAEKGGNVIWFSTPPLIDSDGNDCRSSWQQLFGVEYRFDQYLGEIASGKKIAFQNAFVEIGEQTILTDFLVDRIYPVTPLSADIEVVAKVEEKIVGTRMKKGNGYVYYCGFRPRDDQSASLGYESRTLFEILDAAGAYPSSGNFPVNDNPTYVSRTTDFFATTFPNGATAIVKHYRTHRENWEGGFSRNEAADAAALAANPMPSDLLDIQDLKVNGHEITYRGRLNISFRTDRNKRLIAFIGNNCTDLMLNRVHYRFAQQPVDIDYLPTGDKPNHYILRITGEGEISLPAPDGATRATLKNGKQTVKNRIEAGNLIFQVDKSMSGRWLELTYRQK
;
A
#
# COMPACT_ATOMS: atom_id res chain seq x y z
N MET A 1 -15.51 -16.81 -46.64
CA MET A 1 -16.17 -18.06 -46.23
C MET A 1 -15.11 -19.16 -46.12
N LYS A 2 -14.87 -19.65 -44.89
CA LYS A 2 -13.90 -20.69 -44.47
C LYS A 2 -12.40 -20.34 -44.61
N VAL A 3 -11.68 -20.59 -43.51
CA VAL A 3 -10.22 -20.46 -43.27
C VAL A 3 -9.69 -19.08 -42.83
N ILE A 4 -10.28 -18.52 -41.76
CA ILE A 4 -9.56 -17.71 -40.76
C ILE A 4 -10.17 -18.05 -39.40
N LYS A 5 -9.67 -19.09 -38.73
CA LYS A 5 -10.18 -19.51 -37.40
C LYS A 5 -9.14 -20.19 -36.49
N ARG A 6 -7.85 -19.90 -36.67
CA ARG A 6 -6.78 -20.33 -35.76
C ARG A 6 -5.69 -19.24 -35.72
N ILE A 7 -5.83 -18.27 -34.80
CA ILE A 7 -4.82 -17.40 -34.14
C ILE A 7 -5.65 -16.46 -33.25
N VAL A 8 -6.26 -16.97 -32.18
CA VAL A 8 -6.97 -16.14 -31.16
C VAL A 8 -6.63 -16.59 -29.73
N LEU A 9 -5.66 -17.48 -29.52
CA LEU A 9 -5.43 -18.08 -28.18
C LEU A 9 -4.01 -17.84 -27.64
N ILE A 10 -3.50 -16.59 -27.61
CA ILE A 10 -2.20 -16.26 -26.98
C ILE A 10 -2.18 -14.94 -26.14
N ALA A 11 -3.22 -14.12 -26.09
CA ALA A 11 -3.08 -12.74 -25.56
C ALA A 11 -3.82 -12.38 -24.23
N ILE A 12 -4.22 -13.34 -23.38
CA ILE A 12 -5.02 -13.04 -22.16
C ILE A 12 -4.46 -13.71 -20.89
N CYS A 13 -3.15 -13.62 -20.63
CA CYS A 13 -2.57 -14.12 -19.36
C CYS A 13 -1.72 -13.09 -18.61
N SER A 14 -1.65 -11.83 -19.06
CA SER A 14 -0.66 -10.87 -18.55
C SER A 14 -1.15 -9.92 -17.44
N LEU A 15 -2.33 -10.14 -16.85
CA LEU A 15 -2.88 -9.24 -15.81
C LEU A 15 -2.79 -9.76 -14.36
N LEU A 16 -2.23 -10.96 -14.13
CA LEU A 16 -2.07 -11.52 -12.76
C LEU A 16 -0.71 -12.20 -12.52
N CYS A 17 0.35 -11.83 -13.25
CA CYS A 17 1.67 -12.46 -13.07
C CYS A 17 2.42 -11.88 -11.86
N VAL A 18 2.06 -12.35 -10.66
CA VAL A 18 2.96 -12.48 -9.49
C VAL A 18 4.26 -13.18 -9.95
N PRO A 19 5.45 -12.94 -9.36
CA PRO A 19 6.69 -13.54 -9.85
C PRO A 19 6.56 -15.08 -9.89
N ALA A 20 6.61 -15.64 -11.10
CA ALA A 20 6.80 -17.06 -11.42
C ALA A 20 6.55 -18.07 -10.28
N MET A 21 5.28 -18.34 -9.99
CA MET A 21 4.84 -19.70 -9.70
C MET A 21 3.89 -20.08 -10.84
N ASP A 22 4.23 -21.12 -11.59
CA ASP A 22 3.43 -21.62 -12.70
C ASP A 22 2.11 -22.20 -12.14
N ALA A 23 1.07 -21.35 -12.04
CA ALA A 23 -0.22 -21.70 -11.45
C ALA A 23 -1.38 -21.39 -12.38
N ALA A 24 -2.32 -22.33 -12.47
CA ALA A 24 -3.65 -22.07 -13.02
C ALA A 24 -4.57 -21.53 -11.93
N VAL A 25 -5.55 -20.71 -12.30
CA VAL A 25 -6.46 -20.07 -11.33
C VAL A 25 -7.91 -20.33 -11.74
N ILE A 26 -8.74 -20.70 -10.78
CA ILE A 26 -10.20 -20.71 -10.88
C ILE A 26 -10.75 -19.77 -9.81
N ILE A 27 -11.47 -18.73 -10.26
CA ILE A 27 -12.11 -17.75 -9.39
C ILE A 27 -13.61 -18.00 -9.34
N LEU A 28 -14.10 -18.32 -8.16
CA LEU A 28 -15.49 -18.62 -7.84
C LEU A 28 -16.18 -17.37 -7.28
N THR A 29 -17.42 -17.13 -7.68
CA THR A 29 -18.29 -16.08 -7.14
C THR A 29 -19.48 -16.67 -6.39
N SER A 30 -19.64 -17.99 -6.32
CA SER A 30 -20.75 -18.61 -5.60
C SER A 30 -20.47 -20.06 -5.22
N ASP A 31 -21.14 -20.52 -4.17
CA ASP A 31 -21.09 -21.92 -3.73
C ASP A 31 -21.57 -22.87 -4.83
N GLN A 32 -22.53 -22.44 -5.67
CA GLN A 32 -23.02 -23.23 -6.80
C GLN A 32 -21.91 -23.59 -7.79
N GLN A 33 -20.97 -22.68 -8.04
CA GLN A 33 -19.84 -22.97 -8.92
C GLN A 33 -18.90 -24.01 -8.30
N LEU A 34 -18.74 -24.03 -6.97
CA LEU A 34 -17.97 -25.07 -6.30
C LEU A 34 -18.68 -26.44 -6.39
N TYR A 35 -20.00 -26.50 -6.22
CA TYR A 35 -20.80 -27.71 -6.48
C TYR A 35 -20.64 -28.18 -7.94
N ASP A 36 -20.62 -27.24 -8.90
CA ASP A 36 -20.51 -27.56 -10.31
C ASP A 36 -19.15 -28.15 -10.69
N LEU A 37 -18.06 -27.75 -10.01
CA LEU A 37 -16.73 -28.34 -10.21
C LEU A 37 -16.63 -29.81 -9.78
N MET A 38 -17.62 -30.34 -9.05
CA MET A 38 -17.70 -31.75 -8.70
C MET A 38 -18.02 -32.64 -9.92
N ASP A 39 -18.48 -32.05 -11.02
CA ASP A 39 -18.44 -32.63 -12.36
C ASP A 39 -17.27 -32.01 -13.14
N PRO A 40 -16.13 -32.73 -13.33
CA PRO A 40 -14.94 -32.17 -13.96
C PRO A 40 -15.12 -31.72 -15.41
N ASP A 41 -16.22 -32.14 -16.04
CA ASP A 41 -16.55 -31.83 -17.43
C ASP A 41 -17.63 -30.73 -17.55
N LYS A 42 -18.28 -30.36 -16.43
CA LYS A 42 -19.22 -29.24 -16.39
C LYS A 42 -18.46 -27.93 -16.52
N LYS A 43 -18.92 -27.10 -17.48
CA LYS A 43 -18.37 -25.76 -17.68
C LYS A 43 -19.04 -24.78 -16.73
N ILE A 44 -18.23 -23.94 -16.08
CA ILE A 44 -18.71 -22.82 -15.29
C ILE A 44 -18.24 -21.50 -15.91
N ASP A 45 -18.96 -20.43 -15.59
CA ASP A 45 -18.58 -19.07 -15.97
C ASP A 45 -17.36 -18.63 -15.15
N MET A 46 -16.20 -18.49 -15.81
CA MET A 46 -14.94 -18.01 -15.24
C MET A 46 -14.58 -16.62 -15.78
N SER A 47 -15.57 -15.84 -16.20
CA SER A 47 -15.34 -14.50 -16.73
C SER A 47 -14.74 -13.59 -15.66
N LEU A 48 -13.67 -12.88 -16.04
CA LEU A 48 -13.01 -11.83 -15.24
C LEU A 48 -13.18 -10.44 -15.86
N GLY A 49 -14.01 -10.34 -16.90
CA GLY A 49 -14.28 -9.11 -17.61
C GLY A 49 -15.40 -9.25 -18.63
N TYR A 50 -15.59 -8.22 -19.45
CA TYR A 50 -16.69 -8.17 -20.43
C TYR A 50 -16.67 -9.31 -21.47
N ASN A 51 -15.52 -9.94 -21.69
CA ASN A 51 -15.40 -11.10 -22.55
C ASN A 51 -15.67 -12.39 -21.75
N SER A 52 -16.80 -13.04 -22.06
CA SER A 52 -17.19 -14.23 -21.32
C SER A 52 -16.26 -15.42 -21.56
N THR A 53 -15.90 -16.12 -20.49
CA THR A 53 -15.03 -17.30 -20.53
C THR A 53 -15.69 -18.46 -19.79
N PHE A 54 -15.90 -19.58 -20.47
CA PHE A 54 -16.49 -20.79 -19.90
C PHE A 54 -15.54 -21.97 -20.03
N MET A 55 -15.14 -22.54 -18.89
CA MET A 55 -14.23 -23.69 -18.84
C MET A 55 -14.69 -24.69 -17.79
N SER A 56 -14.37 -25.97 -18.01
CA SER A 56 -14.49 -27.01 -16.99
C SER A 56 -13.19 -27.18 -16.21
N LEU A 57 -13.24 -27.87 -15.05
CA LEU A 57 -12.05 -28.22 -14.28
C LEU A 57 -11.01 -28.96 -15.14
N ARG A 58 -11.49 -29.89 -16.00
CA ARG A 58 -10.62 -30.63 -16.92
C ARG A 58 -9.91 -29.71 -17.91
N GLU A 59 -10.65 -28.81 -18.56
CA GLU A 59 -10.08 -27.89 -19.56
C GLU A 59 -9.03 -26.98 -18.92
N VAL A 60 -9.25 -26.54 -17.67
CA VAL A 60 -8.27 -25.76 -16.90
C VAL A 60 -7.00 -26.57 -16.66
N CYS A 61 -7.11 -27.77 -16.08
CA CYS A 61 -5.95 -28.64 -15.77
C CYS A 61 -5.18 -29.06 -17.04
N GLU A 62 -5.87 -29.35 -18.15
CA GLU A 62 -5.22 -29.69 -19.42
C GLU A 62 -4.47 -28.50 -20.04
N SER A 63 -5.05 -27.30 -19.94
CA SER A 63 -4.39 -26.07 -20.36
C SER A 63 -3.15 -25.78 -19.52
N ALA A 64 -3.30 -25.90 -18.21
CA ALA A 64 -2.26 -25.69 -17.22
C ALA A 64 -1.08 -26.65 -17.40
N LYS A 65 -1.35 -27.94 -17.60
CA LYS A 65 -0.31 -28.95 -17.88
C LYS A 65 0.46 -28.66 -19.16
N ARG A 66 -0.19 -28.09 -20.18
CA ARG A 66 0.49 -27.67 -21.43
C ARG A 66 1.40 -26.46 -21.23
N ARG A 67 1.08 -25.59 -20.27
CA ARG A 67 1.94 -24.45 -19.88
C ARG A 67 3.08 -24.86 -18.95
N GLY A 68 2.95 -26.00 -18.27
CA GLY A 68 3.93 -26.49 -17.30
C GLY A 68 3.55 -26.19 -15.85
N ASP A 69 2.35 -25.65 -15.62
CA ASP A 69 1.84 -25.28 -14.31
C ASP A 69 1.87 -26.47 -13.34
N LYS A 70 2.32 -26.19 -12.11
CA LYS A 70 2.46 -27.16 -11.01
C LYS A 70 1.45 -26.97 -9.90
N GLU A 71 0.57 -25.98 -10.05
CA GLU A 71 -0.38 -25.61 -9.03
C GLU A 71 -1.71 -25.17 -9.64
N LEU A 72 -2.80 -25.47 -8.94
CA LEU A 72 -4.13 -24.96 -9.21
C LEU A 72 -4.61 -24.14 -8.00
N THR A 73 -4.82 -22.85 -8.21
CA THR A 73 -5.42 -21.94 -7.24
C THR A 73 -6.94 -21.98 -7.36
N ILE A 74 -7.62 -22.25 -6.25
CA ILE A 74 -9.07 -22.07 -6.13
C ILE A 74 -9.30 -20.93 -5.14
N ALA A 75 -9.93 -19.85 -5.59
CA ALA A 75 -10.23 -18.68 -4.77
C ALA A 75 -11.68 -18.25 -4.95
N PHE A 76 -12.26 -17.68 -3.88
CA PHE A 76 -13.51 -16.94 -3.97
C PHE A 76 -13.20 -15.46 -4.11
N ASP A 77 -13.85 -14.83 -5.09
CA ASP A 77 -13.77 -13.40 -5.32
C ASP A 77 -15.08 -12.85 -5.89
N GLU A 78 -15.88 -12.24 -5.03
CA GLU A 78 -17.17 -11.63 -5.30
C GLU A 78 -17.07 -10.46 -6.29
N PHE A 79 -15.90 -9.83 -6.41
CA PHE A 79 -15.67 -8.67 -7.29
C PHE A 79 -16.04 -9.01 -8.73
N PHE A 80 -15.69 -10.21 -9.19
CA PHE A 80 -15.93 -10.65 -10.57
C PHE A 80 -17.39 -11.00 -10.87
N ARG A 81 -18.29 -10.98 -9.88
CA ARG A 81 -19.72 -11.18 -10.12
C ARG A 81 -20.29 -10.14 -11.07
N GLN A 82 -19.76 -8.92 -11.07
CA GLN A 82 -20.18 -7.84 -11.97
C GLN A 82 -20.07 -8.21 -13.47
N TYR A 83 -19.28 -9.23 -13.82
CA TYR A 83 -19.13 -9.73 -15.20
C TYR A 83 -19.94 -11.00 -15.49
N ARG A 84 -20.75 -11.46 -14.54
CA ARG A 84 -21.46 -12.75 -14.61
C ARG A 84 -22.97 -12.54 -14.41
N PRO A 85 -23.83 -13.19 -15.20
CA PRO A 85 -25.29 -13.02 -15.13
C PRO A 85 -25.92 -13.83 -13.97
N GLN A 86 -25.26 -13.91 -12.81
CA GLN A 86 -25.69 -14.71 -11.66
C GLN A 86 -26.10 -13.80 -10.49
N ALA A 87 -27.27 -14.06 -9.91
CA ALA A 87 -27.72 -13.33 -8.72
C ALA A 87 -26.76 -13.53 -7.54
N GLY A 88 -26.57 -12.49 -6.73
CA GLY A 88 -25.87 -12.54 -5.46
C GLY A 88 -26.42 -13.65 -4.55
N THR A 89 -25.55 -14.46 -3.96
CA THR A 89 -25.96 -15.48 -2.99
C THR A 89 -25.12 -15.36 -1.74
N GLU A 90 -25.76 -15.52 -0.57
CA GLU A 90 -25.06 -15.70 0.69
C GLU A 90 -24.09 -16.88 0.59
N ARG A 91 -22.85 -16.67 1.04
CA ARG A 91 -21.82 -17.70 1.04
C ARG A 91 -21.91 -18.56 2.30
N ARG A 92 -21.95 -19.89 2.11
CA ARG A 92 -22.06 -20.90 3.19
C ARG A 92 -20.91 -21.89 3.20
N LEU A 93 -20.26 -22.12 2.05
CA LEU A 93 -19.10 -22.99 1.92
C LEU A 93 -17.79 -22.21 2.16
N THR A 94 -17.43 -22.09 3.43
CA THR A 94 -16.15 -21.52 3.87
C THR A 94 -15.08 -22.60 4.06
N PRO A 95 -13.78 -22.26 3.91
CA PRO A 95 -12.65 -23.18 4.07
C PRO A 95 -12.60 -23.98 5.37
N ASP A 96 -13.27 -23.52 6.43
CA ASP A 96 -13.31 -24.19 7.73
C ASP A 96 -14.40 -25.29 7.85
N MET A 97 -15.32 -25.37 6.89
CA MET A 97 -16.44 -26.31 6.88
C MET A 97 -16.09 -27.68 6.30
N ASP A 98 -16.58 -28.75 6.91
CA ASP A 98 -16.28 -30.13 6.48
C ASP A 98 -16.75 -30.44 5.05
N GLU A 99 -17.85 -29.84 4.61
CA GLU A 99 -18.37 -29.98 3.25
C GLU A 99 -17.40 -29.38 2.22
N TYR A 100 -16.90 -28.16 2.47
CA TYR A 100 -15.91 -27.51 1.63
C TYR A 100 -14.63 -28.35 1.50
N VAL A 101 -14.10 -28.87 2.61
CA VAL A 101 -12.88 -29.70 2.60
C VAL A 101 -13.07 -30.96 1.75
N LYS A 102 -14.25 -31.60 1.79
CA LYS A 102 -14.55 -32.76 0.93
C LYS A 102 -14.54 -32.41 -0.56
N MET A 103 -15.05 -31.24 -0.92
CA MET A 103 -15.08 -30.75 -2.31
C MET A 103 -13.67 -30.40 -2.80
N ILE A 104 -12.88 -29.69 -1.98
CA ILE A 104 -11.48 -29.41 -2.31
C ILE A 104 -10.67 -30.69 -2.42
N ARG A 105 -10.90 -31.69 -1.58
CA ARG A 105 -10.27 -33.00 -1.73
C ARG A 105 -10.56 -33.63 -3.10
N PHE A 106 -11.79 -33.56 -3.58
CA PHE A 106 -12.14 -34.04 -4.92
C PHE A 106 -11.34 -33.29 -6.01
N ILE A 107 -11.32 -31.96 -5.94
CA ILE A 107 -10.58 -31.11 -6.89
C ILE A 107 -9.08 -31.41 -6.82
N SER A 108 -8.51 -31.55 -5.62
CA SER A 108 -7.10 -31.91 -5.39
C SER A 108 -6.74 -33.26 -6.01
N ASN A 109 -7.55 -34.30 -5.79
CA ASN A 109 -7.34 -35.61 -6.40
C ASN A 109 -7.43 -35.58 -7.93
N PHE A 110 -8.28 -34.71 -8.48
CA PHE A 110 -8.40 -34.53 -9.92
C PHE A 110 -7.20 -33.78 -10.50
N ALA A 111 -6.83 -32.65 -9.93
CA ALA A 111 -5.67 -31.84 -10.32
C ALA A 111 -4.36 -32.63 -10.20
N GLY A 112 -4.22 -33.49 -9.19
CA GLY A 112 -3.06 -34.36 -9.01
C GLY A 112 -2.79 -35.31 -10.20
N LYS A 113 -3.82 -35.68 -10.99
CA LYS A 113 -3.65 -36.45 -12.25
C LYS A 113 -2.90 -35.66 -13.34
N TYR A 114 -2.82 -34.35 -13.17
CA TYR A 114 -2.13 -33.40 -14.04
C TYR A 114 -0.82 -32.88 -13.43
N ASP A 115 -0.33 -33.47 -12.34
CA ASP A 115 0.89 -33.08 -11.61
C ASP A 115 0.78 -31.68 -10.98
N MET A 116 -0.40 -31.39 -10.40
CA MET A 116 -0.69 -30.10 -9.76
C MET A 116 -0.99 -30.25 -8.27
N GLY A 117 -0.35 -29.39 -7.47
CA GLY A 117 -0.76 -29.07 -6.10
C GLY A 117 -1.92 -28.09 -6.06
N ILE A 118 -2.39 -27.79 -4.85
CA ILE A 118 -3.52 -26.90 -4.59
C ILE A 118 -3.05 -25.68 -3.80
N CYS A 119 -3.39 -24.50 -4.31
CA CYS A 119 -3.32 -23.24 -3.60
C CYS A 119 -4.72 -22.78 -3.20
N LEU A 120 -4.88 -22.32 -1.95
CA LEU A 120 -6.16 -21.87 -1.42
C LEU A 120 -6.01 -20.60 -0.60
N SER A 121 -7.10 -19.85 -0.56
CA SER A 121 -7.33 -18.84 0.47
C SER A 121 -7.91 -19.47 1.75
N LEU A 122 -7.13 -20.41 2.30
CA LEU A 122 -7.46 -21.16 3.51
C LEU A 122 -7.18 -20.34 4.78
N LEU A 123 -5.99 -19.74 4.86
CA LEU A 123 -5.55 -18.95 6.00
C LEU A 123 -5.80 -17.45 5.72
N SER A 124 -7.07 -17.10 5.55
CA SER A 124 -7.55 -15.74 5.29
C SER A 124 -8.62 -15.35 6.32
N PRO A 125 -8.53 -14.19 7.00
CA PRO A 125 -9.49 -13.81 8.04
C PRO A 125 -10.93 -13.73 7.54
N LEU A 126 -11.13 -13.30 6.29
CA LEU A 126 -12.46 -13.16 5.66
C LEU A 126 -13.17 -14.48 5.40
N GLU A 127 -12.41 -15.56 5.30
CA GLU A 127 -12.93 -16.88 4.94
C GLU A 127 -13.18 -17.79 6.13
N LEU A 128 -12.80 -17.39 7.35
CA LEU A 128 -12.82 -18.25 8.52
C LEU A 128 -13.77 -17.75 9.61
N GLY A 129 -14.55 -18.65 10.20
CA GLY A 129 -15.38 -18.31 11.35
C GLY A 129 -16.63 -19.17 11.57
N PRO A 130 -17.38 -19.60 10.54
CA PRO A 130 -18.59 -20.40 10.76
C PRO A 130 -18.34 -21.70 11.55
N ALA A 131 -17.30 -22.46 11.20
CA ALA A 131 -16.97 -23.68 11.93
C ALA A 131 -16.34 -23.38 13.29
N TYR A 132 -15.56 -22.29 13.40
CA TYR A 132 -15.00 -21.82 14.67
C TYR A 132 -16.11 -21.55 15.69
N LYS A 133 -17.12 -20.78 15.29
CA LYS A 133 -18.27 -20.44 16.12
C LYS A 133 -19.04 -21.67 16.55
N ASN A 134 -19.29 -22.61 15.64
CA ASN A 134 -19.99 -23.86 15.96
C ASN A 134 -19.23 -24.71 17.01
N GLN A 135 -17.90 -24.68 16.99
CA GLN A 135 -17.07 -25.48 17.90
C GLN A 135 -16.79 -24.80 19.24
N THR A 136 -16.71 -23.47 19.26
CA THR A 136 -16.22 -22.69 20.41
C THR A 136 -17.28 -21.84 21.07
N ASN A 137 -18.38 -21.57 20.37
CA ASN A 137 -19.40 -20.56 20.68
C ASN A 137 -18.87 -19.13 20.79
N GLU A 138 -17.73 -18.84 20.15
CA GLU A 138 -17.09 -17.52 20.06
C GLU A 138 -17.08 -17.04 18.60
N SER A 139 -17.10 -15.73 18.38
CA SER A 139 -17.07 -15.12 17.04
C SER A 139 -16.56 -13.68 17.13
N GLY A 140 -16.29 -13.07 15.99
CA GLY A 140 -15.97 -11.65 15.90
C GLY A 140 -17.10 -10.77 16.45
N ARG A 141 -16.69 -9.65 17.05
CA ARG A 141 -17.60 -8.68 17.68
C ARG A 141 -17.20 -7.27 17.28
N TRP A 142 -18.18 -6.54 16.75
CA TRP A 142 -18.02 -5.15 16.33
C TRP A 142 -18.97 -4.23 17.10
N LEU A 143 -18.51 -3.02 17.38
CA LEU A 143 -19.25 -1.99 18.09
C LEU A 143 -19.43 -0.79 17.18
N GLY A 144 -20.68 -0.51 16.78
CA GLY A 144 -21.05 0.78 16.20
C GLY A 144 -21.34 1.78 17.31
N TYR A 145 -20.86 3.02 17.23
CA TYR A 145 -21.03 3.99 18.30
C TYR A 145 -21.52 5.36 17.80
N LYS A 146 -22.23 6.08 18.68
CA LYS A 146 -22.64 7.46 18.46
C LYS A 146 -22.87 8.18 19.78
N VAL A 147 -22.56 9.47 19.81
CA VAL A 147 -22.85 10.33 20.96
C VAL A 147 -24.10 11.16 20.70
N GLY A 148 -24.95 11.28 21.72
CA GLY A 148 -26.14 12.13 21.72
C GLY A 148 -26.34 12.88 23.04
N LEU A 149 -27.45 13.61 23.11
CA LEU A 149 -27.86 14.34 24.31
C LEU A 149 -28.53 13.40 25.31
N MET A 150 -28.28 13.67 26.59
CA MET A 150 -29.04 13.11 27.71
C MET A 150 -29.68 14.24 28.50
N ASN A 151 -30.93 14.07 28.90
CA ASN A 151 -31.63 15.04 29.73
C ASN A 151 -31.09 14.97 31.16
N ALA A 152 -30.59 16.10 31.66
CA ALA A 152 -29.98 16.17 32.99
C ALA A 152 -31.00 16.02 34.14
N SER A 153 -32.29 16.33 33.90
CA SER A 153 -33.29 16.34 34.96
C SER A 153 -33.74 14.94 35.37
N ASP A 154 -33.89 14.04 34.40
CA ASP A 154 -34.42 12.68 34.59
C ASP A 154 -33.46 11.58 34.13
N GLY A 155 -32.48 11.88 33.26
CA GLY A 155 -31.56 10.90 32.69
C GLY A 155 -32.10 10.22 31.44
N SER A 156 -33.24 10.67 30.92
CA SER A 156 -33.81 10.17 29.66
C SER A 156 -32.95 10.58 28.45
N PHE A 157 -32.93 9.75 27.42
CA PHE A 157 -32.25 10.06 26.16
C PHE A 157 -32.94 9.37 24.98
N SER A 158 -32.67 9.89 23.77
CA SER A 158 -33.11 9.29 22.51
C SER A 158 -32.08 9.62 21.43
N VAL A 159 -31.46 8.61 20.85
CA VAL A 159 -30.41 8.73 19.83
C VAL A 159 -30.77 7.84 18.65
N ASP A 160 -30.80 8.43 17.47
CA ASP A 160 -30.96 7.68 16.22
C ASP A 160 -29.61 7.18 15.72
N MET A 161 -29.54 5.93 15.26
CA MET A 161 -28.34 5.30 14.68
C MET A 161 -28.67 4.42 13.49
N TRP A 162 -27.73 4.25 12.57
CA TRP A 162 -27.89 3.31 11.46
C TRP A 162 -27.44 1.90 11.86
N GLN A 163 -28.36 0.94 11.74
CA GLN A 163 -28.07 -0.48 11.82
C GLN A 163 -27.67 -1.01 10.45
N GLN A 164 -26.49 -1.63 10.37
CA GLN A 164 -26.02 -2.33 9.19
C GLN A 164 -26.52 -3.78 9.23
N MET A 165 -26.92 -4.33 8.07
CA MET A 165 -27.57 -5.65 7.97
C MET A 165 -26.68 -6.71 7.31
N TYR A 166 -25.87 -6.29 6.33
CA TYR A 166 -24.95 -7.13 5.60
C TYR A 166 -23.65 -6.35 5.34
N TRP A 167 -22.55 -7.08 5.26
CA TRP A 167 -21.26 -6.58 4.75
C TRP A 167 -20.86 -7.41 3.53
N THR A 168 -20.24 -6.76 2.55
CA THR A 168 -19.77 -7.41 1.33
C THR A 168 -18.31 -7.09 1.11
N ASN A 169 -17.49 -8.12 0.96
CA ASN A 169 -16.08 -7.99 0.61
C ASN A 169 -15.74 -8.98 -0.50
N ASN A 170 -14.45 -9.07 -0.86
CA ASN A 170 -14.01 -9.99 -1.90
C ASN A 170 -14.40 -11.44 -1.63
N LYS A 171 -14.64 -11.86 -0.39
CA LYS A 171 -15.02 -13.25 -0.10
C LYS A 171 -16.52 -13.52 -0.15
N GLY A 172 -17.35 -12.50 -0.36
CA GLY A 172 -18.79 -12.61 -0.54
C GLY A 172 -19.59 -11.65 0.32
N LYS A 173 -20.91 -11.84 0.30
CA LYS A 173 -21.88 -11.11 1.11
C LYS A 173 -22.24 -11.90 2.37
N PHE A 174 -22.09 -11.23 3.51
CA PHE A 174 -22.22 -11.82 4.84
C PHE A 174 -23.28 -11.09 5.67
N GLN A 175 -24.18 -11.84 6.30
CA GLN A 175 -25.15 -11.25 7.23
C GLN A 175 -24.48 -10.91 8.56
N ILE A 176 -24.72 -9.71 9.08
CA ILE A 176 -24.28 -9.28 10.41
C ILE A 176 -25.47 -9.19 11.36
N LYS A 177 -25.28 -9.65 12.60
CA LYS A 177 -26.37 -9.80 13.57
C LYS A 177 -26.24 -8.77 14.69
N LEU A 178 -27.24 -7.90 14.83
CA LEU A 178 -27.38 -7.07 16.02
C LEU A 178 -27.72 -7.96 17.22
N LYS A 179 -26.83 -7.99 18.21
CA LYS A 179 -26.99 -8.74 19.47
C LYS A 179 -27.66 -7.93 20.57
N GLY A 180 -27.50 -6.62 20.52
CA GLY A 180 -28.10 -5.72 21.49
C GLY A 180 -27.59 -4.30 21.34
N VAL A 181 -28.05 -3.45 22.25
CA VAL A 181 -27.65 -2.06 22.37
C VAL A 181 -27.16 -1.79 23.79
N LYS A 182 -26.19 -0.88 23.93
CA LYS A 182 -25.68 -0.42 25.23
C LYS A 182 -25.64 1.10 25.24
N ALA A 183 -25.70 1.70 26.41
CA ALA A 183 -25.55 3.14 26.56
C ALA A 183 -24.69 3.48 27.78
N TYR A 184 -23.91 4.55 27.65
CA TYR A 184 -23.01 5.06 28.68
C TYR A 184 -23.20 6.55 28.82
N ALA A 185 -23.60 7.00 30.00
CA ALA A 185 -23.63 8.42 30.35
C ALA A 185 -22.21 8.87 30.71
N PHE A 186 -21.84 10.11 30.37
CA PHE A 186 -20.55 10.66 30.78
C PHE A 186 -20.62 12.17 31.07
N ARG A 187 -19.62 12.65 31.81
CA ARG A 187 -19.36 14.08 32.03
C ARG A 187 -18.27 14.55 31.10
N GLU A 188 -18.45 15.73 30.53
CA GLU A 188 -17.53 16.29 29.55
C GLU A 188 -17.07 17.69 29.93
N LYS A 189 -15.84 18.04 29.55
CA LYS A 189 -15.28 19.39 29.73
C LYS A 189 -14.58 19.85 28.46
N PRO A 190 -15.14 20.80 27.70
CA PRO A 190 -14.48 21.37 26.53
C PRO A 190 -13.12 21.99 26.86
N LEU A 191 -12.09 21.70 26.06
CA LEU A 191 -10.73 22.19 26.31
C LEU A 191 -10.48 23.53 25.60
N LYS A 192 -10.87 24.62 26.26
CA LYS A 192 -10.80 25.99 25.73
C LYS A 192 -11.48 26.05 24.34
N SER A 193 -10.83 26.64 23.34
CA SER A 193 -11.30 26.76 21.96
C SER A 193 -10.77 25.66 21.03
N SER A 194 -10.16 24.59 21.59
CA SER A 194 -9.71 23.45 20.78
C SER A 194 -10.90 22.59 20.33
N HIS A 195 -10.63 21.62 19.47
CA HIS A 195 -11.60 20.61 19.03
C HIS A 195 -11.65 19.39 19.97
N LEU A 196 -11.00 19.46 21.14
CA LEU A 196 -10.89 18.37 22.10
C LEU A 196 -11.82 18.61 23.30
N ILE A 197 -12.42 17.52 23.78
CA ILE A 197 -13.32 17.52 24.94
C ILE A 197 -12.81 16.45 25.93
N ALA A 198 -12.49 16.86 27.16
CA ALA A 198 -12.01 15.93 28.18
C ALA A 198 -13.15 15.16 28.84
N VAL A 199 -12.96 13.85 29.00
CA VAL A 199 -13.83 12.92 29.71
C VAL A 199 -12.94 11.93 30.47
N ASP A 200 -13.02 11.96 31.79
CA ASP A 200 -12.31 10.99 32.63
C ASP A 200 -12.92 9.58 32.41
N PRO A 201 -12.11 8.54 32.18
CA PRO A 201 -12.62 7.17 32.04
C PRO A 201 -13.51 6.71 33.20
N ASP A 202 -13.28 7.19 34.42
CA ASP A 202 -14.04 6.83 35.62
C ASP A 202 -15.39 7.56 35.72
N ASP A 203 -15.56 8.67 34.99
CA ASP A 203 -16.84 9.39 34.85
C ASP A 203 -17.74 8.81 33.75
N ILE A 204 -17.37 7.69 33.12
CA ILE A 204 -18.20 7.00 32.11
C ILE A 204 -19.00 5.88 32.77
N VAL A 205 -20.31 6.07 32.89
CA VAL A 205 -21.21 5.19 33.66
C VAL A 205 -22.19 4.48 32.73
N LYS A 206 -22.28 3.15 32.87
CA LYS A 206 -23.23 2.33 32.11
C LYS A 206 -24.68 2.62 32.51
N ILE A 207 -25.55 2.78 31.51
CA ILE A 207 -27.01 2.85 31.68
C ILE A 207 -27.58 1.44 31.47
N ASN A 208 -28.41 1.00 32.41
CA ASN A 208 -29.03 -0.34 32.36
C ASN A 208 -30.39 -0.34 31.65
N ASP A 209 -31.15 0.76 31.72
CA ASP A 209 -32.44 0.93 31.04
C ASP A 209 -32.21 1.45 29.61
N VAL A 210 -32.09 0.54 28.66
CA VAL A 210 -31.85 0.86 27.24
C VAL A 210 -32.78 0.03 26.37
N HIS A 211 -33.55 0.72 25.54
CA HIS A 211 -34.48 0.16 24.57
C HIS A 211 -34.13 0.62 23.17
N TYR A 212 -34.62 -0.09 22.16
CA TYR A 212 -34.52 0.36 20.77
C TYR A 212 -35.74 -0.05 19.96
N GLU A 213 -36.09 0.78 18.98
CA GLU A 213 -37.09 0.51 17.96
C GLU A 213 -36.47 0.70 16.57
N GLY A 214 -36.83 -0.16 15.62
CA GLY A 214 -36.30 -0.13 14.25
C GLY A 214 -37.35 0.32 13.24
N GLY A 215 -36.95 1.21 12.33
CA GLY A 215 -37.75 1.61 11.18
C GLY A 215 -37.63 0.65 10.00
N ASP A 216 -38.00 1.14 8.83
CA ASP A 216 -37.89 0.40 7.57
C ASP A 216 -36.43 0.15 7.19
N THR A 217 -36.22 -0.93 6.42
CA THR A 217 -34.92 -1.24 5.81
C THR A 217 -34.86 -0.57 4.44
N ILE A 218 -33.79 0.20 4.21
CA ILE A 218 -33.55 0.93 2.97
C ILE A 218 -32.19 0.56 2.39
N ASP A 219 -32.01 0.74 1.09
CA ASP A 219 -30.72 0.65 0.42
C ASP A 219 -30.18 2.07 0.23
N VAL A 220 -29.06 2.39 0.88
CA VAL A 220 -28.51 3.77 0.88
C VAL A 220 -27.55 4.05 -0.26
N ASP A 221 -27.10 3.03 -0.99
CA ASP A 221 -26.03 3.17 -1.97
C ASP A 221 -26.29 2.37 -3.27
N GLY A 222 -27.51 1.83 -3.43
CA GLY A 222 -27.97 1.17 -4.66
C GLY A 222 -28.16 2.10 -5.88
N GLY A 223 -27.91 3.40 -5.74
CA GLY A 223 -28.14 4.43 -6.77
C GLY A 223 -27.09 4.47 -7.88
N GLU A 224 -25.80 4.31 -7.55
CA GLU A 224 -24.71 4.36 -8.55
C GLU A 224 -24.57 3.05 -9.36
N TYR A 225 -25.01 1.92 -8.80
CA TYR A 225 -24.93 0.59 -9.44
C TYR A 225 -26.21 0.17 -10.19
N GLY A 226 -27.20 1.06 -10.30
CA GLY A 226 -28.35 0.90 -11.20
C GLY A 226 -29.11 -0.43 -11.03
N LEU A 227 -29.69 -0.71 -9.86
CA LEU A 227 -30.60 -1.86 -9.67
C LEU A 227 -31.85 -1.52 -8.83
N LYS A 228 -32.87 -2.38 -8.96
CA LYS A 228 -34.26 -2.17 -8.54
C LYS A 228 -34.49 -2.46 -7.05
N ASN A 229 -35.43 -1.71 -6.45
CA ASN A 229 -35.95 -1.86 -5.08
C ASN A 229 -36.65 -3.21 -4.80
N SER A 230 -35.89 -4.30 -4.66
CA SER A 230 -36.34 -5.55 -4.03
C SER A 230 -35.50 -5.83 -2.79
N PRO A 231 -36.07 -6.27 -1.65
CA PRO A 231 -35.29 -6.64 -0.44
C PRO A 231 -34.21 -7.70 -0.67
N THR A 232 -34.32 -8.53 -1.72
CA THR A 232 -33.30 -9.51 -2.10
C THR A 232 -32.16 -8.93 -2.93
N ASP A 233 -32.38 -7.75 -3.52
CA ASP A 233 -31.48 -7.13 -4.50
C ASP A 233 -30.80 -5.88 -3.90
N MET A 234 -31.09 -5.54 -2.64
CA MET A 234 -30.47 -4.41 -1.93
C MET A 234 -28.97 -4.66 -1.80
N ILE A 235 -28.18 -3.69 -2.25
CA ILE A 235 -26.72 -3.75 -2.22
C ILE A 235 -26.26 -3.45 -0.79
N PHE A 236 -26.70 -2.32 -0.22
CA PHE A 236 -26.32 -1.85 1.12
C PHE A 236 -27.55 -1.63 2.01
N PRO A 237 -28.23 -2.71 2.43
CA PRO A 237 -29.40 -2.63 3.29
C PRO A 237 -29.01 -2.14 4.69
N ILE A 238 -29.61 -1.02 5.10
CA ILE A 238 -29.49 -0.47 6.45
C ILE A 238 -30.87 -0.18 7.04
N ARG A 239 -30.93 -0.06 8.36
CA ARG A 239 -32.15 0.27 9.09
C ARG A 239 -31.89 1.39 10.09
N ARG A 240 -32.76 2.40 10.12
CA ARG A 240 -32.68 3.43 11.17
C ARG A 240 -33.20 2.84 12.49
N LEU A 241 -32.37 2.86 13.52
CA LEU A 241 -32.75 2.55 14.88
C LEU A 241 -32.90 3.82 15.69
N ARG A 242 -33.93 3.89 16.52
CA ARG A 242 -34.00 4.84 17.63
C ARG A 242 -33.67 4.09 18.91
N VAL A 243 -32.59 4.46 19.57
CA VAL A 243 -32.17 3.91 20.86
C VAL A 243 -32.50 4.92 21.95
N TYR A 244 -33.19 4.50 23.00
CA TYR A 244 -33.69 5.39 24.04
C TYR A 244 -33.65 4.74 25.43
N GLY A 245 -33.65 5.57 26.47
CA GLY A 245 -33.79 5.16 27.86
C GLY A 245 -34.81 6.05 28.55
N ASN A 246 -35.63 5.47 29.42
CA ASN A 246 -36.74 6.16 30.10
C ASN A 246 -36.38 6.54 31.54
N LYS A 247 -35.08 6.57 31.88
CA LYS A 247 -34.62 6.65 33.26
C LYS A 247 -35.29 7.83 33.98
N ASP A 248 -35.77 7.54 35.20
CA ASP A 248 -36.40 8.47 36.15
C ASP A 248 -35.44 8.72 37.35
N GLU A 249 -34.14 8.86 37.09
CA GLU A 249 -33.13 9.14 38.12
C GLU A 249 -32.19 10.25 37.68
N LYS A 250 -32.25 11.38 38.39
CA LYS A 250 -31.40 12.55 38.15
C LYS A 250 -29.91 12.17 38.17
N MET A 251 -29.25 12.25 37.01
CA MET A 251 -27.80 12.06 36.87
C MET A 251 -27.11 13.42 36.72
N GLU A 252 -26.92 14.12 37.83
CA GLU A 252 -26.40 15.49 37.84
C GLU A 252 -25.01 15.60 37.18
N GLY A 253 -24.90 16.50 36.21
CA GLY A 253 -23.70 16.73 35.40
C GLY A 253 -23.54 15.81 34.19
N TYR A 254 -24.34 14.75 34.07
CA TYR A 254 -24.31 13.85 32.92
C TYR A 254 -25.29 14.33 31.85
N THR A 255 -24.79 15.09 30.87
CA THR A 255 -25.62 15.70 29.80
C THR A 255 -25.43 15.03 28.44
N ARG A 256 -24.64 13.96 28.40
CA ARG A 256 -24.29 13.21 27.19
C ARG A 256 -24.44 11.73 27.44
N VAL A 257 -24.73 11.04 26.34
CA VAL A 257 -24.79 9.58 26.28
C VAL A 257 -24.06 9.11 25.04
N MET A 258 -23.23 8.09 25.18
CA MET A 258 -22.74 7.29 24.07
C MET A 258 -23.60 6.04 23.95
N VAL A 259 -24.18 5.82 22.78
CA VAL A 259 -24.90 4.59 22.44
C VAL A 259 -23.99 3.69 21.62
N LEU A 260 -24.05 2.39 21.89
CA LEU A 260 -23.36 1.34 21.16
C LEU A 260 -24.35 0.33 20.56
N LEU A 261 -24.16 -0.01 19.29
CA LEU A 261 -24.76 -1.17 18.63
C LEU A 261 -23.76 -2.32 18.67
N GLU A 262 -24.16 -3.46 19.21
CA GLU A 262 -23.30 -4.65 19.30
C GLU A 262 -23.61 -5.63 18.18
N TYR A 263 -22.64 -5.82 17.28
CA TYR A 263 -22.74 -6.73 16.15
C TYR A 263 -21.94 -8.01 16.41
N GLU A 264 -22.58 -9.13 16.13
CA GLU A 264 -21.95 -10.43 15.92
C GLU A 264 -21.75 -10.62 14.42
N THR A 265 -20.51 -10.92 14.03
CA THR A 265 -20.10 -11.14 12.63
C THR A 265 -19.74 -12.62 12.43
N PRO A 266 -19.70 -13.12 11.18
CA PRO A 266 -19.45 -14.54 10.93
C PRO A 266 -17.98 -14.95 11.07
N GLU A 267 -17.07 -14.01 11.33
CA GLU A 267 -15.65 -14.29 11.56
C GLU A 267 -15.36 -14.89 12.95
N MET A 268 -14.14 -15.40 13.15
CA MET A 268 -13.68 -15.90 14.45
C MET A 268 -13.22 -14.76 15.40
N ASP A 269 -13.16 -15.04 16.70
CA ASP A 269 -12.45 -14.16 17.63
C ASP A 269 -10.93 -14.41 17.53
N TYR A 270 -10.24 -13.57 16.75
CA TYR A 270 -8.80 -13.69 16.51
C TYR A 270 -7.94 -13.58 17.78
N PHE A 271 -8.48 -13.06 18.88
CA PHE A 271 -7.75 -12.81 20.13
C PHE A 271 -8.10 -13.80 21.23
N SER A 272 -8.97 -14.77 20.95
CA SER A 272 -9.26 -15.88 21.84
C SER A 272 -8.09 -16.85 21.94
N ASP A 273 -7.85 -17.40 23.13
CA ASP A 273 -6.87 -18.47 23.34
C ASP A 273 -7.23 -19.76 22.57
N LYS A 274 -8.47 -19.88 22.06
CA LYS A 274 -8.91 -21.00 21.23
C LYS A 274 -8.55 -20.84 19.75
N ALA A 275 -8.26 -19.61 19.27
CA ALA A 275 -8.04 -19.35 17.85
C ALA A 275 -6.81 -20.09 17.28
N PRO A 276 -5.62 -20.08 17.92
CA PRO A 276 -4.46 -20.84 17.42
C PRO A 276 -4.73 -22.35 17.34
N VAL A 277 -5.40 -22.89 18.37
CA VAL A 277 -5.75 -24.33 18.42
C VAL A 277 -6.70 -24.70 17.29
N PHE A 278 -7.67 -23.83 16.98
CA PHE A 278 -8.58 -24.04 15.87
C PHE A 278 -7.86 -24.04 14.53
N LEU A 279 -6.97 -23.08 14.26
CA LEU A 279 -6.25 -23.00 13.00
C LEU A 279 -5.33 -24.21 12.79
N HIS A 280 -4.64 -24.70 13.82
CA HIS A 280 -3.86 -25.93 13.73
C HIS A 280 -4.72 -27.14 13.38
N ARG A 281 -5.86 -27.31 14.07
CA ARG A 281 -6.83 -28.39 13.75
C ARG A 281 -7.42 -28.26 12.35
N LEU A 282 -7.62 -27.03 11.87
CA LEU A 282 -8.06 -26.79 10.51
C LEU A 282 -7.02 -27.29 9.51
N ILE A 283 -5.75 -26.99 9.73
CA ILE A 283 -4.67 -27.49 8.87
C ILE A 283 -4.55 -29.02 8.95
N ASP A 284 -4.66 -29.60 10.15
CA ASP A 284 -4.71 -31.07 10.35
C ASP A 284 -5.86 -31.67 9.52
N LYS A 285 -7.04 -31.06 9.52
CA LYS A 285 -8.21 -31.51 8.75
C LYS A 285 -7.90 -31.62 7.25
N TYR A 286 -7.19 -30.65 6.66
CA TYR A 286 -6.79 -30.71 5.24
C TYR A 286 -5.76 -31.83 4.99
N LYS A 287 -4.79 -31.99 5.89
CA LYS A 287 -3.77 -33.03 5.81
C LYS A 287 -4.38 -34.43 5.90
N GLU A 288 -5.26 -34.67 6.88
CA GLU A 288 -5.98 -35.92 7.11
C GLU A 288 -6.91 -36.27 5.93
N ASN A 289 -7.47 -35.26 5.26
CA ASN A 289 -8.26 -35.44 4.04
C ASN A 289 -7.40 -35.67 2.79
N ASN A 290 -6.06 -35.72 2.90
CA ASN A 290 -5.12 -35.89 1.80
C ASN A 290 -5.25 -34.81 0.72
N VAL A 291 -5.54 -33.56 1.10
CA VAL A 291 -5.45 -32.43 0.18
C VAL A 291 -3.98 -32.09 -0.04
N ASN A 292 -3.52 -32.10 -1.30
CA ASN A 292 -2.16 -31.75 -1.69
C ASN A 292 -1.95 -30.23 -1.71
N LEU A 293 -2.02 -29.61 -0.52
CA LEU A 293 -1.81 -28.18 -0.32
C LEU A 293 -0.34 -27.84 -0.55
N THR A 294 -0.07 -26.87 -1.43
CA THR A 294 1.30 -26.46 -1.79
C THR A 294 1.62 -25.02 -1.44
N SER A 295 0.62 -24.16 -1.38
CA SER A 295 0.77 -22.76 -1.02
C SER A 295 -0.57 -22.14 -0.56
N PHE A 296 -0.52 -20.90 -0.13
CA PHE A 296 -1.67 -20.08 0.23
C PHE A 296 -1.78 -18.85 -0.68
N TYR A 297 -3.01 -18.39 -0.88
CA TYR A 297 -3.33 -17.15 -1.58
C TYR A 297 -4.21 -16.31 -0.69
N SER A 298 -3.97 -15.01 -0.56
CA SER A 298 -5.06 -14.16 -0.07
C SER A 298 -4.92 -12.74 -0.55
N ASP A 299 -5.87 -12.38 -1.40
CA ASP A 299 -6.13 -11.02 -1.81
C ASP A 299 -6.87 -10.24 -0.71
N GLU A 300 -6.54 -8.96 -0.57
CA GLU A 300 -7.16 -8.05 0.41
C GLU A 300 -7.22 -8.63 1.84
N MET A 301 -6.06 -8.87 2.48
CA MET A 301 -6.04 -9.36 3.86
C MET A 301 -6.58 -8.35 4.88
N HIS A 302 -7.84 -8.52 5.30
CA HIS A 302 -8.47 -7.78 6.39
C HIS A 302 -9.48 -8.66 7.16
N ILE A 303 -9.95 -8.19 8.32
CA ILE A 303 -11.07 -8.79 9.07
C ILE A 303 -12.42 -8.21 8.57
N GLN A 304 -13.56 -8.84 8.87
CA GLN A 304 -14.84 -8.95 8.10
C GLN A 304 -15.50 -7.73 7.41
N GLN A 305 -14.90 -6.54 7.41
CA GLN A 305 -15.45 -5.28 6.91
C GLN A 305 -15.85 -5.27 5.42
N ASP A 306 -16.45 -4.16 4.99
CA ASP A 306 -17.24 -4.01 3.76
C ASP A 306 -16.56 -3.08 2.74
N TRP A 307 -16.73 -3.34 1.45
CA TRP A 307 -16.24 -2.48 0.36
C TRP A 307 -16.97 -1.13 0.27
N ALA A 308 -18.08 -0.94 0.96
CA ALA A 308 -18.70 0.38 1.07
C ALA A 308 -17.95 1.28 2.07
N TYR A 309 -16.75 1.70 1.66
CA TYR A 309 -15.77 2.41 2.46
C TYR A 309 -16.32 3.57 3.30
N PHE A 310 -17.23 4.36 2.74
CA PHE A 310 -17.82 5.54 3.39
C PHE A 310 -19.24 5.33 3.94
N SER A 311 -19.80 4.14 3.79
CA SER A 311 -21.15 3.79 4.30
C SER A 311 -21.13 3.32 5.76
N HIS A 312 -19.95 3.18 6.37
CA HIS A 312 -19.77 3.00 7.81
C HIS A 312 -19.60 4.32 8.57
N HIS A 313 -19.95 5.43 7.94
CA HIS A 313 -19.87 6.74 8.56
C HIS A 313 -21.20 7.17 9.14
N GLU A 314 -21.17 7.76 10.34
CA GLU A 314 -22.35 8.31 10.98
C GLU A 314 -22.08 9.72 11.52
N GLY A 315 -22.76 10.72 10.94
CA GLY A 315 -22.50 12.12 11.27
C GLY A 315 -21.10 12.57 10.86
N GLY A 316 -20.61 12.05 9.73
CA GLY A 316 -19.30 12.42 9.17
C GLY A 316 -18.10 11.79 9.86
N GLN A 317 -18.26 10.71 10.65
CA GLN A 317 -17.16 9.98 11.29
C GLN A 317 -17.26 8.48 10.99
N PHE A 318 -16.13 7.78 10.87
CA PHE A 318 -16.11 6.32 10.81
C PHE A 318 -16.44 5.71 12.19
N ASN A 319 -17.56 5.00 12.32
CA ASN A 319 -18.18 4.77 13.64
C ASN A 319 -18.22 3.32 14.14
N ILE A 320 -17.43 2.41 13.58
CA ILE A 320 -17.38 0.99 13.99
C ILE A 320 -15.99 0.55 14.44
N ARG A 321 -15.88 -0.31 15.47
CA ARG A 321 -14.61 -0.91 15.92
C ARG A 321 -14.76 -2.39 16.30
N PHE A 322 -13.75 -3.20 16.00
CA PHE A 322 -13.66 -4.58 16.48
C PHE A 322 -13.28 -4.60 17.96
N LEU A 323 -14.05 -5.28 18.81
CA LEU A 323 -13.74 -5.46 20.23
C LEU A 323 -14.38 -6.72 20.80
N THR A 324 -13.60 -7.78 20.97
CA THR A 324 -14.00 -9.02 21.66
C THR A 324 -13.50 -9.04 23.10
N SER A 325 -14.04 -9.95 23.92
CA SER A 325 -13.51 -10.18 25.28
C SER A 325 -12.05 -10.67 25.25
N GLY A 326 -11.69 -11.50 24.26
CA GLY A 326 -10.31 -11.92 24.02
C GLY A 326 -9.40 -10.72 23.76
N PHE A 327 -9.82 -9.80 22.89
CA PHE A 327 -9.06 -8.57 22.62
C PHE A 327 -8.87 -7.73 23.89
N SER A 328 -9.94 -7.45 24.64
CA SER A 328 -9.88 -6.69 25.89
C SER A 328 -8.92 -7.31 26.92
N GLN A 329 -8.95 -8.64 27.07
CA GLN A 329 -8.05 -9.36 27.98
C GLN A 329 -6.60 -9.25 27.54
N LYS A 330 -6.31 -9.47 26.24
CA LYS A 330 -4.95 -9.33 25.70
C LYS A 330 -4.44 -7.89 25.80
N TYR A 331 -5.29 -6.89 25.59
CA TYR A 331 -4.93 -5.47 25.75
C TYR A 331 -4.53 -5.17 27.20
N GLN A 332 -5.37 -5.56 28.16
CA GLN A 332 -5.10 -5.37 29.59
C GLN A 332 -3.82 -6.10 30.02
N GLN A 333 -3.61 -7.33 29.56
CA GLN A 333 -2.40 -8.11 29.85
C GLN A 333 -1.14 -7.44 29.30
N ARG A 334 -1.21 -6.92 28.07
CA ARG A 334 -0.06 -6.33 27.38
C ARG A 334 0.31 -4.94 27.88
N TYR A 335 -0.68 -4.10 28.16
CA TYR A 335 -0.47 -2.68 28.44
C TYR A 335 -0.79 -2.27 29.88
N ASN A 336 -1.25 -3.22 30.71
CA ASN A 336 -1.71 -2.96 32.08
C ASN A 336 -2.75 -1.84 32.16
N GLN A 337 -3.66 -1.80 31.18
CA GLN A 337 -4.67 -0.76 31.05
C GLN A 337 -6.03 -1.40 30.67
N PRO A 338 -7.13 -1.04 31.35
CA PRO A 338 -8.46 -1.54 30.99
C PRO A 338 -8.86 -1.08 29.59
N PHE A 339 -9.53 -1.95 28.85
CA PHE A 339 -10.05 -1.63 27.53
C PHE A 339 -11.34 -2.42 27.24
N ASP A 340 -12.45 -1.89 27.74
CA ASP A 340 -13.80 -2.41 27.56
C ASP A 340 -14.65 -1.46 26.69
N ASP A 341 -15.94 -1.77 26.56
CA ASP A 341 -16.89 -1.06 25.68
C ASP A 341 -16.94 0.46 25.91
N LYS A 342 -16.72 0.98 27.14
CA LYS A 342 -16.81 2.44 27.39
C LYS A 342 -15.71 3.23 26.68
N TYR A 343 -14.57 2.59 26.38
CA TYR A 343 -13.45 3.25 25.70
C TYR A 343 -13.72 3.59 24.23
N MET A 344 -14.83 3.09 23.64
CA MET A 344 -15.27 3.53 22.31
C MET A 344 -15.52 5.04 22.23
N LEU A 345 -15.82 5.69 23.36
CA LEU A 345 -15.98 7.15 23.42
C LEU A 345 -14.73 7.88 22.89
N TYR A 346 -13.55 7.33 23.16
CA TYR A 346 -12.30 7.93 22.74
C TYR A 346 -11.99 7.71 21.25
N PHE A 347 -12.81 6.99 20.49
CA PHE A 347 -12.71 6.91 19.02
C PHE A 347 -13.72 7.82 18.30
N VAL A 348 -14.51 8.59 19.04
CA VAL A 348 -15.46 9.53 18.43
C VAL A 348 -14.69 10.69 17.78
N TYR A 349 -15.01 10.92 16.51
CA TYR A 349 -14.49 12.00 15.66
C TYR A 349 -15.66 12.69 14.91
N GLY A 350 -16.81 12.84 15.56
CA GLY A 350 -18.03 13.36 14.93
C GLY A 350 -18.24 14.85 15.11
N ALA A 351 -19.00 15.45 14.19
CA ALA A 351 -19.53 16.80 14.37
C ALA A 351 -20.58 16.83 15.51
N PRO A 352 -20.53 17.81 16.44
CA PRO A 352 -21.46 17.90 17.56
C PRO A 352 -22.77 18.57 17.13
N TYR A 353 -23.54 17.94 16.23
CA TYR A 353 -24.80 18.47 15.66
C TYR A 353 -25.88 18.84 16.69
N TYR A 354 -25.72 18.38 17.94
CA TYR A 354 -26.56 18.76 19.05
C TYR A 354 -26.31 20.19 19.57
N GLN A 355 -25.26 20.86 19.10
CA GLN A 355 -24.97 22.26 19.46
C GLN A 355 -25.67 23.22 18.49
N ALA A 356 -26.41 24.19 19.03
CA ALA A 356 -27.07 25.24 18.25
C ALA A 356 -26.09 26.39 17.88
N THR A 357 -24.96 26.05 17.23
CA THR A 357 -23.91 27.02 16.87
C THR A 357 -23.33 26.72 15.48
N ALA A 358 -22.76 27.72 14.82
CA ALA A 358 -22.07 27.51 13.54
C ALA A 358 -20.85 26.56 13.67
N SER A 359 -20.26 26.43 14.86
CA SER A 359 -19.17 25.48 15.13
C SER A 359 -19.60 24.01 15.10
N ALA A 360 -20.90 23.71 15.10
CA ALA A 360 -21.42 22.33 15.06
C ALA A 360 -21.02 21.56 13.79
N VAL A 361 -20.49 22.23 12.77
CA VAL A 361 -19.94 21.61 11.55
C VAL A 361 -18.50 21.10 11.70
N ARG A 362 -17.83 21.38 12.83
CA ARG A 362 -16.45 20.95 13.08
C ARG A 362 -16.45 19.68 13.90
N ASN A 363 -15.66 18.69 13.47
CA ASN A 363 -15.48 17.45 14.23
C ASN A 363 -14.82 17.71 15.58
N VAL A 364 -15.26 16.99 16.60
CA VAL A 364 -14.68 17.00 17.95
C VAL A 364 -14.17 15.62 18.33
N GLN A 365 -13.16 15.58 19.19
CA GLN A 365 -12.63 14.33 19.74
C GLN A 365 -12.73 14.33 21.26
N TYR A 366 -13.07 13.19 21.84
CA TYR A 366 -12.98 12.99 23.29
C TYR A 366 -11.61 12.49 23.69
N VAL A 367 -11.08 13.03 24.78
CA VAL A 367 -9.76 12.71 25.35
C VAL A 367 -9.87 12.40 26.84
N MET A 368 -8.94 11.61 27.38
CA MET A 368 -9.01 11.08 28.75
C MET A 368 -8.79 12.15 29.84
N GLY A 369 -8.35 13.35 29.48
CA GLY A 369 -8.12 14.42 30.45
C GLY A 369 -7.70 15.74 29.81
N GLU A 370 -7.48 16.75 30.65
CA GLU A 370 -7.31 18.15 30.21
C GLU A 370 -5.87 18.54 29.87
N THR A 371 -4.89 17.77 30.36
CA THR A 371 -3.47 18.09 30.17
C THR A 371 -2.98 17.58 28.81
N PRO A 372 -1.93 18.20 28.23
CA PRO A 372 -1.26 17.66 27.05
C PRO A 372 -0.86 16.18 27.21
N GLU A 373 -0.37 15.81 28.39
CA GLU A 373 -0.03 14.42 28.71
C GLU A 373 -1.26 13.50 28.59
N ALA A 374 -2.41 13.88 29.15
CA ALA A 374 -3.64 13.08 29.09
C ALA A 374 -4.19 12.96 27.66
N ILE A 375 -4.09 14.03 26.85
CA ILE A 375 -4.44 14.01 25.42
C ILE A 375 -3.57 12.99 24.67
N HIS A 376 -2.26 13.04 24.87
CA HIS A 376 -1.35 12.09 24.22
C HIS A 376 -1.55 10.64 24.72
N ARG A 377 -1.97 10.43 25.98
CA ARG A 377 -2.37 9.10 26.46
C ARG A 377 -3.59 8.55 25.71
N THR A 378 -4.52 9.41 25.29
CA THR A 378 -5.63 9.00 24.42
C THR A 378 -5.14 8.55 23.05
N PHE A 379 -4.21 9.29 22.44
CA PHE A 379 -3.61 8.89 21.17
C PHE A 379 -2.85 7.56 21.30
N LEU A 380 -2.12 7.38 22.40
CA LEU A 380 -1.42 6.13 22.69
C LEU A 380 -2.39 4.95 22.85
N LEU A 381 -3.54 5.16 23.49
CA LEU A 381 -4.58 4.14 23.62
C LEU A 381 -5.05 3.66 22.24
N ARG A 382 -5.31 4.60 21.32
CA ARG A 382 -5.75 4.31 19.93
C ARG A 382 -4.65 3.65 19.10
N ASP A 383 -3.42 4.15 19.17
CA ASP A 383 -2.27 3.55 18.48
C ASP A 383 -2.06 2.08 18.90
N ARG A 384 -2.08 1.83 20.21
CA ARG A 384 -2.00 0.48 20.77
C ARG A 384 -3.14 -0.42 20.31
N TYR A 385 -4.35 0.12 20.17
CA TYR A 385 -5.50 -0.60 19.64
C TYR A 385 -5.24 -1.05 18.19
N TYR A 386 -4.91 -0.12 17.29
CA TYR A 386 -4.71 -0.41 15.88
C TYR A 386 -3.51 -1.36 15.65
N LYS A 387 -2.38 -1.13 16.33
CA LYS A 387 -1.21 -2.01 16.24
C LYS A 387 -1.49 -3.40 16.79
N MET A 388 -2.12 -3.53 17.96
CA MET A 388 -2.44 -4.85 18.51
C MET A 388 -3.43 -5.60 17.63
N LEU A 389 -4.41 -4.90 17.05
CA LEU A 389 -5.36 -5.49 16.12
C LEU A 389 -4.66 -6.06 14.88
N ASN A 390 -3.89 -5.24 14.17
CA ASN A 390 -3.18 -5.68 12.97
C ASN A 390 -2.13 -6.75 13.29
N HIS A 391 -1.26 -6.51 14.28
CA HIS A 391 -0.13 -7.41 14.56
C HIS A 391 -0.61 -8.74 15.12
N GLY A 392 -1.63 -8.74 15.98
CA GLY A 392 -2.21 -9.96 16.55
C GLY A 392 -2.82 -10.88 15.51
N VAL A 393 -3.56 -10.31 14.54
CA VAL A 393 -4.11 -11.08 13.41
C VAL A 393 -2.98 -11.66 12.55
N VAL A 394 -1.98 -10.86 12.18
CA VAL A 394 -0.83 -11.34 11.38
C VAL A 394 -0.07 -12.46 12.09
N ASP A 395 0.24 -12.27 13.38
CA ASP A 395 1.00 -13.25 14.16
C ASP A 395 0.25 -14.59 14.27
N LEU A 396 -1.08 -14.55 14.41
CA LEU A 396 -1.93 -15.74 14.42
C LEU A 396 -1.86 -16.52 13.10
N PHE A 397 -1.94 -15.84 11.95
CA PHE A 397 -1.88 -16.51 10.64
C PHE A 397 -0.47 -16.99 10.29
N LYS A 398 0.56 -16.26 10.73
CA LYS A 398 1.96 -16.67 10.62
C LYS A 398 2.23 -17.96 11.42
N ASP A 399 1.71 -18.07 12.64
CA ASP A 399 1.79 -19.29 13.45
C ASP A 399 1.15 -20.48 12.73
N ALA A 400 -0.08 -20.30 12.23
CA ALA A 400 -0.78 -21.32 11.46
C ALA A 400 -0.01 -21.74 10.19
N ARG A 401 0.57 -20.80 9.43
CA ARG A 401 1.42 -21.13 8.28
C ARG A 401 2.63 -21.95 8.69
N SER A 402 3.34 -21.56 9.75
CA SER A 402 4.50 -22.31 10.25
C SER A 402 4.13 -23.72 10.71
N TYR A 403 2.94 -23.90 11.28
CA TYR A 403 2.42 -25.23 11.58
C TYR A 403 2.13 -26.05 10.31
N ALA A 404 1.55 -25.44 9.27
CA ALA A 404 1.33 -26.09 7.98
C ALA A 404 2.65 -26.57 7.36
N GLU A 405 3.68 -25.72 7.33
CA GLU A 405 5.02 -26.08 6.84
C GLU A 405 5.59 -27.31 7.55
N LYS A 406 5.42 -27.34 8.88
CA LYS A 406 5.89 -28.46 9.71
C LYS A 406 5.22 -29.79 9.36
N ILE A 407 3.89 -29.82 9.21
CA ILE A 407 3.18 -31.10 8.99
C ILE A 407 3.15 -31.54 7.52
N TYR A 408 3.33 -30.61 6.58
CA TYR A 408 3.46 -30.91 5.16
C TYR A 408 4.91 -31.21 4.75
N GLY A 409 5.90 -30.75 5.52
CA GLY A 409 7.31 -31.06 5.30
C GLY A 409 7.96 -30.23 4.19
N HIS A 410 7.38 -29.10 3.82
CA HIS A 410 7.91 -28.15 2.85
C HIS A 410 7.43 -26.72 3.19
N GLU A 411 8.06 -25.74 2.58
CA GLU A 411 7.64 -24.34 2.68
C GLU A 411 6.23 -24.13 2.10
N MET A 412 5.49 -23.21 2.70
CA MET A 412 4.14 -22.82 2.28
C MET A 412 4.16 -21.35 1.86
N PRO A 413 4.55 -21.05 0.61
CA PRO A 413 4.49 -19.68 0.09
C PRO A 413 3.08 -19.12 0.27
N THR A 414 2.99 -17.83 0.55
CA THR A 414 1.71 -17.14 0.66
C THR A 414 1.78 -15.89 -0.20
N SER A 415 0.92 -15.80 -1.21
CA SER A 415 0.98 -14.74 -2.23
C SER A 415 -0.18 -13.74 -2.11
N ALA A 416 -0.06 -12.63 -2.86
CA ALA A 416 -0.94 -11.46 -2.94
C ALA A 416 -0.64 -10.32 -1.94
N HIS A 417 -1.64 -9.57 -1.47
CA HIS A 417 -1.46 -8.35 -0.67
C HIS A 417 -2.49 -8.16 0.46
N ALA A 418 -2.15 -7.29 1.40
CA ALA A 418 -3.06 -6.80 2.44
C ALA A 418 -3.73 -5.47 2.09
N SER A 419 -3.35 -4.86 0.97
CA SER A 419 -4.04 -3.68 0.47
C SER A 419 -5.46 -4.09 0.04
N TRP A 420 -6.43 -3.26 0.42
CA TRP A 420 -7.88 -3.49 0.33
C TRP A 420 -8.62 -2.18 0.04
N ALA A 421 -8.03 -1.06 0.46
CA ALA A 421 -8.75 0.18 0.56
C ALA A 421 -7.75 1.34 0.59
N GLU A 422 -7.05 1.51 -0.54
CA GLU A 422 -5.76 2.14 -0.82
C GLU A 422 -5.66 3.65 -0.53
N SER A 423 -6.02 4.10 0.67
CA SER A 423 -5.87 5.51 1.04
C SER A 423 -4.48 6.05 0.66
N PRO A 424 -4.38 7.14 -0.13
CA PRO A 424 -5.44 8.09 -0.39
C PRO A 424 -6.17 7.88 -1.72
N THR A 425 -5.85 6.88 -2.56
CA THR A 425 -6.49 6.77 -3.89
C THR A 425 -8.01 6.54 -3.82
N ILE A 426 -8.46 5.84 -2.78
CA ILE A 426 -9.90 5.63 -2.51
C ILE A 426 -10.49 6.63 -1.52
N ASP A 427 -9.70 7.57 -1.00
CA ASP A 427 -10.21 8.58 -0.07
C ASP A 427 -11.30 9.43 -0.75
N TYR A 428 -12.07 10.16 0.06
CA TYR A 428 -13.19 10.95 -0.43
C TYR A 428 -12.81 12.42 -0.60
N TRP A 429 -13.00 12.94 -1.81
CA TRP A 429 -12.89 14.35 -2.17
C TRP A 429 -14.20 14.81 -2.80
N ASP A 430 -14.61 16.01 -2.43
CA ASP A 430 -15.72 16.69 -3.09
C ASP A 430 -15.20 17.45 -4.31
N THR A 431 -15.40 16.90 -5.51
CA THR A 431 -14.93 17.51 -6.76
C THR A 431 -16.04 18.14 -7.60
N GLU A 432 -17.30 18.05 -7.14
CA GLU A 432 -18.50 18.46 -7.88
C GLU A 432 -18.48 17.98 -9.35
N LYS A 433 -18.32 18.92 -10.30
CA LYS A 433 -18.31 18.68 -11.75
C LYS A 433 -16.95 18.29 -12.32
N LEU A 434 -15.91 18.28 -11.49
CA LEU A 434 -14.53 18.02 -11.92
C LEU A 434 -14.24 16.52 -11.86
N HIS A 435 -13.41 16.03 -12.78
CA HIS A 435 -13.02 14.62 -12.82
C HIS A 435 -12.25 14.23 -11.55
N ALA A 436 -12.84 13.36 -10.72
CA ALA A 436 -12.31 13.03 -9.40
C ALA A 436 -10.85 12.57 -9.45
N ASN A 437 -10.49 11.75 -10.45
CA ASN A 437 -9.12 11.22 -10.57
C ASN A 437 -8.04 12.28 -10.84
N ALA A 438 -8.43 13.51 -11.14
CA ALA A 438 -7.48 14.59 -11.28
C ALA A 438 -7.11 15.27 -9.95
N TYR A 439 -7.83 15.04 -8.84
CA TYR A 439 -7.71 15.84 -7.61
C TYR A 439 -7.31 15.04 -6.36
N LYS A 440 -7.33 13.70 -6.37
CA LYS A 440 -7.15 12.87 -5.16
C LYS A 440 -5.70 12.69 -4.67
N TYR A 441 -4.92 13.77 -4.53
CA TYR A 441 -3.50 13.64 -4.18
C TYR A 441 -2.87 14.80 -3.40
N GLU A 442 -3.44 16.00 -3.49
CA GLU A 442 -3.08 17.07 -2.58
C GLU A 442 -4.25 17.29 -1.63
N PHE A 443 -3.95 17.45 -0.35
CA PHE A 443 -4.96 17.86 0.61
C PHE A 443 -5.26 19.33 0.40
N THR A 444 -6.34 19.59 -0.32
CA THR A 444 -6.94 20.93 -0.42
C THR A 444 -8.23 20.97 0.40
N SER A 445 -8.91 22.12 0.46
CA SER A 445 -10.15 22.28 1.24
C SER A 445 -11.29 21.36 0.80
N ASN A 446 -11.17 20.69 -0.34
CA ASN A 446 -12.17 19.75 -0.85
C ASN A 446 -11.94 18.30 -0.43
N TYR A 447 -10.85 18.01 0.30
CA TYR A 447 -10.65 16.71 0.95
C TYR A 447 -11.65 16.53 2.08
N VAL A 448 -12.36 15.40 2.11
CA VAL A 448 -13.43 15.14 3.08
C VAL A 448 -13.01 14.11 4.11
N TRP A 449 -12.59 12.91 3.67
CA TRP A 449 -12.29 11.82 4.59
C TRP A 449 -11.36 10.77 4.00
N GLY A 450 -10.44 10.25 4.83
CA GLY A 450 -9.51 9.19 4.46
C GLY A 450 -9.93 7.80 4.91
N ASN A 451 -9.64 6.80 4.09
CA ASN A 451 -10.03 5.43 4.38
C ASN A 451 -9.04 4.67 5.29
N THR A 452 -7.88 5.24 5.63
CA THR A 452 -6.93 4.54 6.52
C THR A 452 -7.50 4.20 7.89
N VAL A 453 -8.41 4.99 8.46
CA VAL A 453 -9.07 4.60 9.72
C VAL A 453 -9.86 3.30 9.58
N HIS A 454 -10.47 3.10 8.42
CA HIS A 454 -11.18 1.88 8.08
C HIS A 454 -10.18 0.72 8.00
N GLN A 455 -9.10 0.87 7.22
CA GLN A 455 -8.01 -0.12 7.12
C GLN A 455 -7.40 -0.49 8.48
N ALA A 456 -7.18 0.50 9.34
CA ALA A 456 -6.60 0.30 10.67
C ALA A 456 -7.57 -0.47 11.58
N ALA A 457 -8.88 -0.19 11.49
CA ALA A 457 -9.91 -0.96 12.17
C ALA A 457 -10.13 -2.36 11.54
N ALA A 458 -9.69 -2.59 10.30
CA ALA A 458 -9.76 -3.86 9.56
C ALA A 458 -8.53 -4.74 9.70
N ALA A 459 -7.53 -4.35 10.49
CA ALA A 459 -6.26 -5.06 10.62
C ALA A 459 -5.42 -5.14 9.32
N CYS A 460 -5.52 -4.17 8.40
CA CYS A 460 -4.82 -4.21 7.10
C CYS A 460 -3.89 -3.01 6.78
N TYR A 461 -3.77 -2.03 7.68
CA TYR A 461 -2.98 -0.81 7.42
C TYR A 461 -1.44 -0.97 7.56
N ASP A 462 -0.94 -2.03 8.21
CA ASP A 462 0.51 -2.30 8.34
C ASP A 462 1.01 -3.29 7.28
N TYR A 463 1.31 -2.78 6.09
CA TYR A 463 1.81 -3.57 4.95
C TYR A 463 3.14 -4.28 5.24
N PHE A 464 4.00 -3.68 6.07
CA PHE A 464 5.30 -4.26 6.41
C PHE A 464 5.14 -5.44 7.37
N LYS A 465 4.21 -5.34 8.33
CA LYS A 465 3.87 -6.48 9.20
C LYS A 465 3.25 -7.62 8.39
N TRP A 466 2.33 -7.32 7.47
CA TRP A 466 1.75 -8.33 6.58
C TRP A 466 2.79 -9.04 5.69
N GLY A 467 3.92 -8.40 5.34
CA GLY A 467 5.07 -9.03 4.67
C GLY A 467 5.76 -10.15 5.47
N GLU A 468 5.45 -10.34 6.76
CA GLU A 468 5.89 -11.53 7.51
C GLU A 468 5.10 -12.79 7.15
N TYR A 469 3.87 -12.61 6.67
CA TYR A 469 2.95 -13.67 6.25
C TYR A 469 2.86 -13.78 4.72
N LEU A 470 2.71 -12.67 4.00
CA LEU A 470 2.67 -12.62 2.54
C LEU A 470 4.11 -12.57 1.98
N GLN A 471 4.60 -13.67 1.45
CA GLN A 471 5.99 -13.83 0.99
C GLN A 471 6.04 -14.58 -0.36
N PRO A 472 6.25 -13.87 -1.49
CA PRO A 472 6.36 -12.42 -1.63
C PRO A 472 5.01 -11.70 -1.48
N THR A 473 5.03 -10.47 -0.96
CA THR A 473 3.85 -9.60 -0.88
C THR A 473 3.78 -8.61 -2.05
N GLY A 474 2.71 -7.83 -2.12
CA GLY A 474 2.60 -6.68 -3.00
C GLY A 474 1.71 -5.59 -2.41
N ASN A 475 1.44 -4.59 -3.24
CA ASN A 475 0.38 -3.61 -3.04
C ASN A 475 -0.29 -3.33 -4.38
N ASP A 476 -1.45 -2.71 -4.31
CA ASP A 476 -2.33 -2.33 -5.41
C ASP A 476 -2.59 -0.81 -5.42
N PHE A 477 -1.75 0.00 -4.75
CA PHE A 477 -2.00 1.43 -4.59
C PHE A 477 -2.35 2.18 -5.90
N ALA A 478 -1.91 1.70 -7.07
CA ALA A 478 -2.22 2.27 -8.39
C ALA A 478 -3.45 1.64 -9.07
N GLU A 479 -4.36 1.10 -8.28
CA GLU A 479 -5.68 0.60 -8.65
C GLU A 479 -6.63 1.73 -9.04
N THR A 480 -7.53 1.51 -10.01
CA THR A 480 -8.60 2.42 -10.47
C THR A 480 -8.19 3.73 -11.19
N GLY A 481 -6.92 3.88 -11.59
CA GLY A 481 -6.39 5.10 -12.21
C GLY A 481 -5.06 5.48 -11.57
N TRP A 482 -4.66 6.75 -11.56
CA TRP A 482 -3.56 7.30 -10.74
C TRP A 482 -2.14 7.20 -11.34
N GLY A 483 -2.02 7.04 -12.66
CA GLY A 483 -0.81 6.63 -13.33
C GLY A 483 0.28 7.70 -13.38
N ASP A 484 -0.09 8.96 -13.63
CA ASP A 484 0.85 10.09 -13.73
C ASP A 484 1.42 10.52 -12.37
N ARG A 485 0.78 10.12 -11.27
CA ARG A 485 1.13 10.60 -9.91
C ARG A 485 1.51 9.49 -8.94
N ASN A 486 1.09 8.24 -9.16
CA ASN A 486 1.37 7.16 -8.22
C ASN A 486 2.73 6.47 -8.43
N TYR A 487 3.79 7.23 -8.12
CA TYR A 487 5.16 6.70 -8.03
C TYR A 487 5.42 6.15 -6.63
N TYR A 488 4.63 6.61 -5.66
CA TYR A 488 4.67 6.14 -4.29
C TYR A 488 4.33 4.67 -4.16
N GLY A 489 3.33 4.13 -4.87
CA GLY A 489 2.99 2.71 -4.82
C GLY A 489 4.14 1.82 -5.29
N ALA A 490 4.87 2.28 -6.33
CA ALA A 490 6.10 1.61 -6.76
C ALA A 490 7.22 1.75 -5.72
N ALA A 491 7.35 2.91 -5.07
CA ALA A 491 8.28 3.11 -3.96
C ALA A 491 7.94 2.22 -2.75
N MET A 492 6.67 2.06 -2.40
CA MET A 492 6.18 1.14 -1.36
C MET A 492 6.44 -0.31 -1.74
N GLY A 493 6.19 -0.70 -3.00
CA GLY A 493 6.52 -2.03 -3.51
C GLY A 493 8.01 -2.32 -3.35
N ALA A 494 8.88 -1.40 -3.78
CA ALA A 494 10.32 -1.51 -3.58
C ALA A 494 10.70 -1.59 -2.09
N SER A 495 10.06 -0.79 -1.25
CA SER A 495 10.32 -0.70 0.19
C SER A 495 9.97 -1.98 0.94
N ILE A 496 8.78 -2.52 0.71
CA ILE A 496 8.33 -3.77 1.33
C ILE A 496 9.22 -4.91 0.83
N GLY A 497 9.50 -4.96 -0.48
CA GLY A 497 10.35 -5.98 -1.06
C GLY A 497 11.80 -5.96 -0.56
N VAL A 498 12.33 -4.82 -0.06
CA VAL A 498 13.67 -4.76 0.54
C VAL A 498 13.76 -5.55 1.85
N VAL A 499 12.69 -5.56 2.65
CA VAL A 499 12.68 -6.21 3.97
C VAL A 499 12.06 -7.61 3.96
N ASN A 500 11.43 -8.01 2.85
CA ASN A 500 10.90 -9.35 2.68
C ASN A 500 11.99 -10.42 2.68
N ARG A 501 11.65 -11.61 3.18
CA ARG A 501 12.49 -12.82 3.10
C ARG A 501 12.92 -13.13 1.66
N TYR A 502 11.98 -13.04 0.72
CA TYR A 502 12.24 -13.04 -0.71
C TYR A 502 12.31 -11.58 -1.15
N PRO A 503 13.46 -11.05 -1.61
CA PRO A 503 13.68 -9.61 -1.81
C PRO A 503 12.97 -9.07 -3.06
N ASN A 504 11.65 -9.30 -3.13
CA ASN A 504 10.76 -9.02 -4.22
C ASN A 504 9.39 -8.65 -3.65
N ALA A 505 8.74 -7.72 -4.34
CA ALA A 505 7.35 -7.36 -4.15
C ALA A 505 6.84 -6.69 -5.44
N TYR A 506 5.54 -6.66 -5.62
CA TYR A 506 4.92 -6.00 -6.76
C TYR A 506 4.14 -4.75 -6.35
N ALA A 507 3.92 -3.87 -7.33
CA ALA A 507 3.02 -2.74 -7.24
C ALA A 507 2.03 -2.88 -8.41
N ALA A 508 0.87 -3.46 -8.14
CA ALA A 508 -0.14 -3.70 -9.16
C ALA A 508 -0.69 -2.38 -9.71
N ALA A 509 -1.07 -2.42 -10.98
CA ALA A 509 -1.60 -1.26 -11.69
C ALA A 509 -2.66 -1.75 -12.67
N TRP A 510 -3.87 -1.20 -12.57
CA TRP A 510 -4.99 -1.48 -13.47
C TRP A 510 -5.98 -0.30 -13.47
N GLY A 511 -6.94 -0.30 -14.39
CA GLY A 511 -7.87 0.83 -14.55
C GLY A 511 -7.40 1.89 -15.55
N PHE A 512 -6.47 1.52 -16.42
CA PHE A 512 -5.90 2.42 -17.43
C PHE A 512 -6.20 1.91 -18.85
N PRO A 513 -6.31 2.82 -19.83
CA PRO A 513 -6.09 2.47 -21.23
C PRO A 513 -4.76 1.73 -21.41
N LYS A 514 -4.72 0.80 -22.37
CA LYS A 514 -3.58 -0.11 -22.58
C LYS A 514 -2.25 0.62 -22.76
N GLU A 515 -2.25 1.74 -23.46
CA GLU A 515 -1.08 2.58 -23.73
C GLU A 515 -0.54 3.23 -22.44
N ALA A 516 -1.43 3.73 -21.58
CA ALA A 516 -1.07 4.28 -20.27
C ALA A 516 -0.59 3.20 -19.31
N LEU A 517 -1.26 2.04 -19.29
CA LEU A 517 -0.82 0.88 -18.49
C LEU A 517 0.58 0.41 -18.89
N HIS A 518 0.88 0.38 -20.19
CA HIS A 518 2.21 0.02 -20.68
C HIS A 518 3.29 0.94 -20.10
N TRP A 519 3.05 2.25 -20.10
CA TRP A 519 3.98 3.23 -19.55
C TRP A 519 4.14 3.09 -18.03
N LYS A 520 3.04 2.96 -17.29
CA LYS A 520 3.07 2.75 -15.84
C LYS A 520 3.88 1.50 -15.47
N ASN A 521 3.71 0.42 -16.23
CA ASN A 521 4.47 -0.81 -16.01
C ASN A 521 5.97 -0.65 -16.32
N ARG A 522 6.36 0.19 -17.30
CA ARG A 522 7.77 0.54 -17.51
C ARG A 522 8.37 1.31 -16.34
N LEU A 523 7.59 2.18 -15.70
CA LEU A 523 8.00 2.85 -14.48
C LEU A 523 8.15 1.86 -13.33
N ASN A 524 7.14 1.03 -13.05
CA ASN A 524 7.22 -0.02 -12.02
C ASN A 524 8.45 -0.92 -12.21
N GLU A 525 8.72 -1.31 -13.46
CA GLU A 525 9.88 -2.11 -13.84
C GLU A 525 11.21 -1.42 -13.48
N ALA A 526 11.32 -0.09 -13.64
CA ALA A 526 12.50 0.69 -13.26
C ALA A 526 12.67 0.87 -11.73
N PHE A 527 11.64 0.59 -10.92
CA PHE A 527 11.79 0.44 -9.47
C PHE A 527 12.28 -0.97 -9.07
N GLY A 528 12.15 -1.95 -9.97
CA GLY A 528 12.29 -3.37 -9.64
C GLY A 528 11.01 -4.01 -9.09
N ALA A 529 9.85 -3.34 -9.22
CA ALA A 529 8.55 -3.87 -8.80
C ALA A 529 7.90 -4.65 -9.95
N GLN A 530 7.67 -5.96 -9.75
CA GLN A 530 7.19 -6.89 -10.80
C GLN A 530 7.96 -6.82 -12.14
N PRO A 531 9.31 -6.81 -12.13
CA PRO A 531 10.10 -6.57 -13.32
C PRO A 531 9.93 -7.69 -14.35
N SER A 532 9.96 -7.33 -15.63
CA SER A 532 9.95 -8.30 -16.73
C SER A 532 11.16 -9.24 -16.65
N HIS A 533 11.11 -10.39 -17.33
CA HIS A 533 12.25 -11.32 -17.36
C HIS A 533 13.59 -10.64 -17.76
N PRO A 534 13.63 -9.81 -18.83
CA PRO A 534 14.82 -9.02 -19.13
C PRO A 534 15.33 -8.19 -17.95
N MET A 535 14.45 -7.43 -17.30
CA MET A 535 14.83 -6.56 -16.20
C MET A 535 15.27 -7.34 -14.96
N ARG A 536 14.68 -8.51 -14.68
CA ARG A 536 15.14 -9.41 -13.61
C ARG A 536 16.61 -9.78 -13.78
N LEU A 537 17.05 -10.08 -15.00
CA LEU A 537 18.46 -10.40 -15.25
C LEU A 537 19.36 -9.16 -15.24
N MET A 538 18.84 -8.02 -15.74
CA MET A 538 19.53 -6.73 -15.69
C MET A 538 19.89 -6.34 -14.25
N THR A 539 18.91 -6.41 -13.34
CA THR A 539 19.04 -5.92 -11.95
C THR A 539 19.48 -7.01 -10.97
N GLY A 540 19.40 -8.28 -11.34
CA GLY A 540 19.58 -9.39 -10.41
C GLY A 540 18.32 -9.71 -9.58
N ASN A 541 17.14 -9.29 -10.07
CA ASN A 541 15.83 -9.49 -9.45
C ASN A 541 15.72 -8.87 -8.04
N VAL A 542 16.34 -7.69 -7.88
CA VAL A 542 16.25 -6.87 -6.67
C VAL A 542 15.70 -5.48 -6.99
N HIS A 543 15.24 -4.78 -5.96
CA HIS A 543 14.74 -3.41 -6.04
C HIS A 543 15.87 -2.38 -6.15
N ARG A 544 15.52 -1.19 -6.65
CA ARG A 544 16.43 -0.03 -6.78
C ARG A 544 17.16 0.32 -5.47
N ASP A 545 18.30 0.98 -5.59
CA ASP A 545 18.95 1.70 -4.50
C ASP A 545 18.44 3.15 -4.42
N ILE A 546 18.38 3.67 -3.20
CA ILE A 546 17.94 5.04 -2.90
C ILE A 546 18.55 5.50 -1.57
N GLU A 547 18.88 6.78 -1.44
CA GLU A 547 19.64 7.33 -0.32
C GLU A 547 18.77 7.77 0.86
N VAL A 548 17.48 7.98 0.62
CA VAL A 548 16.52 8.53 1.58
C VAL A 548 15.58 7.43 2.08
N LEU A 549 15.47 7.32 3.40
CA LEU A 549 14.46 6.52 4.07
C LEU A 549 13.47 7.43 4.80
N ILE A 550 12.20 7.35 4.44
CA ILE A 550 11.11 8.04 5.11
C ILE A 550 10.41 7.08 6.06
N LEU A 551 10.22 7.50 7.31
CA LEU A 551 9.44 6.75 8.28
C LEU A 551 7.96 6.85 7.92
N TYR A 552 7.34 5.71 7.67
CA TYR A 552 5.92 5.58 7.33
C TYR A 552 5.08 5.90 8.59
N PRO A 553 4.30 7.00 8.61
CA PRO A 553 3.72 7.58 9.82
C PRO A 553 2.45 6.83 10.29
N MET A 554 2.65 5.61 10.77
CA MET A 554 1.58 4.70 11.20
C MET A 554 0.68 5.25 12.30
N SER A 555 1.23 6.06 13.21
CA SER A 555 0.50 6.58 14.37
C SER A 555 -0.34 7.82 14.07
N LEU A 556 -0.32 8.34 12.83
CA LEU A 556 -1.13 9.51 12.46
C LEU A 556 -2.63 9.24 12.61
N VAL A 557 -3.10 8.06 12.20
CA VAL A 557 -4.52 7.67 12.30
C VAL A 557 -5.03 7.70 13.75
N ALA A 558 -4.15 7.53 14.74
CA ALA A 558 -4.51 7.59 16.16
C ALA A 558 -4.77 9.02 16.66
N VAL A 559 -4.20 10.03 16.00
CA VAL A 559 -4.34 11.45 16.37
C VAL A 559 -5.43 12.14 15.55
N GLU A 560 -5.55 11.74 14.28
CA GLU A 560 -6.39 12.38 13.29
C GLU A 560 -6.88 11.33 12.28
N GLU A 561 -8.06 10.76 12.54
CA GLU A 561 -8.64 9.62 11.80
C GLU A 561 -8.96 9.94 10.34
N ARG A 562 -9.06 11.23 9.97
CA ARG A 562 -9.28 11.62 8.58
C ARG A 562 -8.10 11.33 7.68
N PHE A 563 -6.92 11.00 8.20
CA PHE A 563 -5.70 10.90 7.39
C PHE A 563 -5.04 9.54 7.52
N GLY A 564 -4.55 9.06 6.38
CA GLY A 564 -3.65 7.94 6.31
C GLY A 564 -2.19 8.31 6.46
N SER A 565 -1.34 7.29 6.48
CA SER A 565 0.11 7.45 6.55
C SER A 565 0.72 8.18 5.34
N TRP A 566 -0.08 8.44 4.32
CA TRP A 566 0.35 8.98 3.04
C TRP A 566 0.25 10.52 3.03
N MET A 567 1.22 11.16 3.71
CA MET A 567 1.23 12.62 3.99
C MET A 567 1.67 13.50 2.81
N THR A 568 2.70 13.04 2.11
CA THR A 568 3.31 13.73 0.97
C THR A 568 3.74 12.67 -0.04
N GLN A 569 3.33 12.82 -1.29
CA GLN A 569 3.56 11.81 -2.31
C GLN A 569 4.95 11.93 -2.89
N TYR A 570 5.84 11.07 -2.39
CA TYR A 570 7.24 11.13 -2.75
C TYR A 570 7.76 9.79 -3.27
N GLY A 571 7.72 9.61 -4.58
CA GLY A 571 8.21 8.37 -5.22
C GLY A 571 9.72 8.16 -5.17
N TYR A 572 10.50 9.10 -4.63
CA TYR A 572 11.96 9.12 -4.74
C TYR A 572 12.67 8.83 -3.40
N ALA A 573 12.02 8.04 -2.55
CA ALA A 573 12.57 7.49 -1.31
C ALA A 573 12.15 6.03 -1.16
N ASN A 574 12.69 5.35 -0.14
CA ASN A 574 12.05 4.17 0.44
C ASN A 574 11.30 4.55 1.71
N TYR A 575 10.36 3.70 2.10
CA TYR A 575 9.51 3.84 3.27
C TYR A 575 9.71 2.67 4.23
N LEU A 576 9.58 2.91 5.53
CA LEU A 576 9.59 1.84 6.53
C LEU A 576 8.86 2.31 7.78
N THR A 577 8.13 1.43 8.45
CA THR A 577 7.56 1.78 9.77
C THR A 577 8.68 2.03 10.76
N THR A 578 8.43 2.90 11.73
CA THR A 578 9.38 3.16 12.82
C THR A 578 9.75 1.88 13.58
N ASP A 579 8.79 0.97 13.76
CA ASP A 579 9.02 -0.33 14.41
C ASP A 579 10.03 -1.18 13.62
N LYS A 580 9.85 -1.32 12.30
CA LYS A 580 10.78 -2.08 11.45
C LYS A 580 12.14 -1.39 11.29
N PHE A 581 12.16 -0.06 11.28
CA PHE A 581 13.40 0.70 11.25
C PHE A 581 14.25 0.43 12.49
N VAL A 582 13.65 0.43 13.69
CA VAL A 582 14.36 0.11 14.93
C VAL A 582 14.71 -1.37 15.03
N GLU A 583 13.83 -2.27 14.56
CA GLU A 583 14.07 -3.72 14.55
C GLU A 583 15.27 -4.10 13.68
N MET A 584 15.35 -3.55 12.46
CA MET A 584 16.27 -4.02 11.42
C MET A 584 17.44 -3.08 11.15
N GLY A 585 17.32 -1.80 11.52
CA GLY A 585 18.27 -0.77 11.14
C GLY A 585 19.54 -0.79 11.96
N LYS A 586 20.67 -0.64 11.28
CA LYS A 586 22.01 -0.59 11.88
C LYS A 586 22.74 0.67 11.45
N VAL A 587 22.99 1.57 12.40
CA VAL A 587 23.81 2.77 12.16
C VAL A 587 25.27 2.38 11.96
N LEU A 588 25.84 2.76 10.82
CA LEU A 588 27.22 2.48 10.39
C LEU A 588 28.18 3.61 10.80
N GLU A 589 29.48 3.39 10.62
CA GLU A 589 30.53 4.34 11.02
C GLU A 589 30.56 5.63 10.17
N ASP A 590 30.03 5.57 8.96
CA ASP A 590 29.91 6.73 8.05
C ASP A 590 28.63 7.56 8.30
N GLY A 591 27.85 7.20 9.32
CA GLY A 591 26.58 7.83 9.65
C GLY A 591 25.41 7.40 8.78
N SER A 592 25.61 6.49 7.81
CA SER A 592 24.48 5.85 7.13
C SER A 592 23.80 4.80 8.02
N VAL A 593 22.55 4.47 7.72
CA VAL A 593 21.83 3.36 8.34
C VAL A 593 21.63 2.25 7.31
N GLN A 594 22.00 1.04 7.69
CA GLN A 594 21.76 -0.16 6.91
C GLN A 594 20.44 -0.81 7.34
N VAL A 595 19.56 -1.13 6.39
CA VAL A 595 18.38 -1.98 6.60
C VAL A 595 18.43 -3.10 5.55
N ALA A 596 18.49 -4.35 6.00
CA ALA A 596 18.83 -5.49 5.14
C ALA A 596 20.09 -5.18 4.29
N GLU A 597 20.00 -5.30 2.97
CA GLU A 597 21.12 -5.03 2.05
C GLU A 597 21.19 -3.56 1.60
N LYS A 598 20.26 -2.69 2.03
CA LYS A 598 20.19 -1.28 1.61
C LYS A 598 20.83 -0.36 2.64
N ARG A 599 21.36 0.78 2.17
CA ARG A 599 21.97 1.82 3.00
C ARG A 599 21.35 3.17 2.70
N TYR A 600 21.03 3.92 3.75
CA TYR A 600 20.39 5.22 3.69
C TYR A 600 21.23 6.26 4.43
N ARG A 601 21.46 7.42 3.81
CA ARG A 601 22.24 8.51 4.42
C ARG A 601 21.37 9.57 5.08
N THR A 602 20.09 9.62 4.71
CA THR A 602 19.11 10.55 5.26
C THR A 602 17.90 9.78 5.76
N VAL A 603 17.50 10.01 7.00
CA VAL A 603 16.25 9.50 7.60
C VAL A 603 15.30 10.65 7.88
N VAL A 604 14.04 10.50 7.48
CA VAL A 604 13.00 11.53 7.58
C VAL A 604 11.82 11.01 8.41
N ALA A 605 11.44 11.74 9.46
CA ALA A 605 10.14 11.57 10.12
C ALA A 605 9.15 12.59 9.55
N MET A 606 8.07 12.13 8.90
CA MET A 606 7.06 13.02 8.28
C MET A 606 6.04 13.56 9.29
N PHE A 607 5.53 12.66 10.14
CA PHE A 607 4.56 12.95 11.19
C PHE A 607 4.60 11.84 12.23
N GLU A 608 5.29 12.05 13.35
CA GLU A 608 5.57 10.98 14.32
C GLU A 608 5.17 11.42 15.75
N PRO A 609 3.88 11.33 16.10
CA PRO A 609 3.36 11.82 17.37
C PRO A 609 3.68 10.90 18.56
N LEU A 610 3.95 9.63 18.28
CA LEU A 610 4.18 8.55 19.26
C LEU A 610 5.38 7.69 18.81
N PRO A 611 6.58 8.28 18.72
CA PRO A 611 7.75 7.60 18.20
C PRO A 611 8.06 6.34 19.01
N HIS A 612 8.64 5.33 18.35
CA HIS A 612 9.23 4.20 19.05
C HIS A 612 10.28 4.68 20.08
N ALA A 613 10.31 4.11 21.28
CA ALA A 613 11.15 4.58 22.39
C ALA A 613 12.65 4.73 22.04
N LYS A 614 13.16 3.90 21.13
CA LYS A 614 14.57 3.91 20.67
C LYS A 614 14.83 4.80 19.45
N LEU A 615 13.80 5.40 18.83
CA LEU A 615 13.96 6.15 17.58
C LEU A 615 14.90 7.34 17.73
N LEU A 616 14.68 8.17 18.76
CA LEU A 616 15.45 9.41 18.96
C LEU A 616 16.92 9.13 19.24
N GLU A 617 17.23 8.07 19.98
CA GLU A 617 18.61 7.62 20.22
C GLU A 617 19.28 7.22 18.90
N MET A 618 18.60 6.41 18.09
CA MET A 618 19.10 5.92 16.82
C MET A 618 19.35 7.06 15.82
N MET A 619 18.42 8.02 15.73
CA MET A 619 18.57 9.26 14.95
C MET A 619 19.74 10.10 15.46
N GLY A 620 19.88 10.28 16.78
CA GLY A 620 21.00 10.99 17.38
C GLY A 620 22.34 10.39 16.99
N ARG A 621 22.48 9.07 17.12
CA ARG A 621 23.69 8.33 16.74
C ARG A 621 24.00 8.44 15.25
N MET A 622 22.97 8.40 14.41
CA MET A 622 23.11 8.55 12.96
C MET A 622 23.68 9.92 12.63
N ALA A 623 23.10 11.00 13.18
CA ALA A 623 23.58 12.35 12.98
C ALA A 623 25.01 12.52 13.49
N GLU A 624 25.31 12.08 14.72
CA GLU A 624 26.66 12.16 15.32
C GLU A 624 27.75 11.58 14.41
N LYS A 625 27.46 10.47 13.74
CA LYS A 625 28.40 9.77 12.85
C LYS A 625 28.51 10.33 11.43
N GLY A 626 27.64 11.25 11.01
CA GLY A 626 27.71 11.87 9.67
C GLY A 626 26.46 11.80 8.82
N GLY A 627 25.40 11.17 9.31
CA GLY A 627 24.11 11.08 8.62
C GLY A 627 23.26 12.34 8.77
N ASN A 628 22.18 12.40 7.99
CA ASN A 628 21.19 13.46 8.09
C ASN A 628 19.89 12.92 8.72
N VAL A 629 19.34 13.69 9.67
CA VAL A 629 18.02 13.42 10.25
C VAL A 629 17.13 14.64 10.02
N ILE A 630 15.95 14.42 9.46
CA ILE A 630 14.96 15.48 9.23
C ILE A 630 13.67 15.10 9.94
N TRP A 631 13.12 16.03 10.72
CA TRP A 631 11.85 15.86 11.41
C TRP A 631 10.85 16.92 10.95
N PHE A 632 9.74 16.46 10.39
CA PHE A 632 8.64 17.31 9.96
C PHE A 632 7.49 17.32 10.98
N SER A 633 6.68 18.38 10.90
CA SER A 633 5.38 18.47 11.58
C SER A 633 5.48 18.42 13.12
N THR A 634 4.69 17.55 13.76
CA THR A 634 4.47 17.55 15.21
C THR A 634 5.70 17.10 16.01
N PRO A 635 6.10 17.86 17.05
CA PRO A 635 6.98 17.35 18.10
C PRO A 635 6.28 16.25 18.92
N PRO A 636 7.00 15.22 19.39
CA PRO A 636 6.43 14.16 20.22
C PRO A 636 6.48 14.54 21.71
N LEU A 637 5.41 14.22 22.45
CA LEU A 637 5.35 14.41 23.90
C LEU A 637 5.76 13.13 24.64
N ILE A 638 5.14 12.02 24.26
CA ILE A 638 5.44 10.68 24.77
C ILE A 638 5.83 9.74 23.62
N ASP A 639 6.58 8.70 23.95
CA ASP A 639 6.88 7.60 23.04
C ASP A 639 5.79 6.51 23.01
N SER A 640 5.99 5.48 22.20
CA SER A 640 5.11 4.31 22.06
C SER A 640 4.95 3.47 23.34
N ASP A 641 5.91 3.57 24.27
CA ASP A 641 5.83 2.93 25.59
C ASP A 641 5.08 3.80 26.59
N GLY A 642 4.89 5.07 26.23
CA GLY A 642 4.22 6.09 27.01
C GLY A 642 5.14 6.79 27.99
N ASN A 643 6.45 6.83 27.74
CA ASN A 643 7.39 7.62 28.52
C ASN A 643 7.50 9.02 27.93
N ASP A 644 7.78 10.03 28.76
CA ASP A 644 8.08 11.39 28.29
C ASP A 644 9.34 11.37 27.41
N CYS A 645 9.22 11.89 26.20
CA CYS A 645 10.34 12.00 25.26
C CYS A 645 10.63 13.45 24.84
N ARG A 646 9.97 14.44 25.48
CA ARG A 646 10.09 15.87 25.14
C ARG A 646 11.53 16.34 25.22
N SER A 647 12.18 16.06 26.35
CA SER A 647 13.55 16.53 26.61
C SER A 647 14.53 15.95 25.60
N SER A 648 14.42 14.65 25.31
CA SER A 648 15.28 13.95 24.34
C SER A 648 15.10 14.50 22.93
N TRP A 649 13.86 14.76 22.51
CA TRP A 649 13.58 15.33 21.19
C TRP A 649 14.09 16.77 21.08
N GLN A 650 13.79 17.62 22.08
CA GLN A 650 14.25 19.00 22.13
C GLN A 650 15.78 19.10 22.10
N GLN A 651 16.48 18.24 22.84
CA GLN A 651 17.94 18.15 22.81
C GLN A 651 18.49 17.64 21.46
N LEU A 652 17.78 16.72 20.80
CA LEU A 652 18.19 16.21 19.50
C LEU A 652 18.25 17.33 18.46
N PHE A 653 17.25 18.22 18.44
CA PHE A 653 17.14 19.30 17.46
C PHE A 653 17.63 20.67 17.97
N GLY A 654 17.94 20.79 19.26
CA GLY A 654 18.40 22.04 19.86
C GLY A 654 17.29 23.10 19.99
N VAL A 655 16.04 22.69 20.14
CA VAL A 655 14.89 23.61 20.15
C VAL A 655 14.02 23.41 21.38
N GLU A 656 13.23 24.43 21.71
CA GLU A 656 12.16 24.36 22.71
C GLU A 656 10.80 24.42 22.01
N TYR A 657 9.90 23.50 22.40
CA TYR A 657 8.51 23.49 21.96
C TYR A 657 7.57 23.41 23.16
N ARG A 658 6.56 24.27 23.19
CA ARG A 658 5.56 24.27 24.26
C ARG A 658 4.33 23.48 23.85
N PHE A 659 4.08 22.37 24.54
CA PHE A 659 2.88 21.56 24.34
C PHE A 659 1.65 22.21 24.97
N ASP A 660 0.52 22.12 24.26
CA ASP A 660 -0.79 22.57 24.71
C ASP A 660 -1.90 21.71 24.07
N GLN A 661 -3.16 22.05 24.34
CA GLN A 661 -4.32 21.30 23.82
C GLN A 661 -4.60 21.55 22.32
N TYR A 662 -3.93 22.52 21.69
CA TYR A 662 -4.27 22.89 20.33
C TYR A 662 -3.62 21.95 19.33
N LEU A 663 -2.48 21.32 19.66
CA LEU A 663 -1.73 20.43 18.76
C LEU A 663 -1.16 21.18 17.54
N GLY A 664 -0.49 22.31 17.80
CA GLY A 664 0.04 23.19 16.77
C GLY A 664 -0.97 24.26 16.35
N GLU A 665 -0.53 25.16 15.47
CA GLU A 665 -1.26 26.36 15.09
C GLU A 665 -1.83 26.26 13.68
N ILE A 666 -3.07 26.75 13.50
CA ILE A 666 -3.68 26.90 12.17
C ILE A 666 -2.98 28.05 11.43
N ALA A 667 -2.47 27.76 10.23
CA ALA A 667 -1.77 28.71 9.37
C ALA A 667 -2.21 28.63 7.91
N SER A 668 -3.43 28.12 7.65
CA SER A 668 -4.01 28.06 6.31
C SER A 668 -3.97 29.43 5.61
N GLY A 669 -3.57 29.44 4.35
CA GLY A 669 -3.39 30.65 3.55
C GLY A 669 -2.08 31.42 3.81
N LYS A 670 -1.31 31.06 4.85
CA LYS A 670 0.02 31.64 5.08
C LYS A 670 1.09 30.96 4.22
N LYS A 671 2.28 31.56 4.19
CA LYS A 671 3.44 31.07 3.46
C LYS A 671 4.59 30.74 4.41
N ILE A 672 5.28 29.65 4.08
CA ILE A 672 6.58 29.31 4.64
C ILE A 672 7.63 29.98 3.77
N ALA A 673 8.39 30.89 4.36
CA ALA A 673 9.53 31.54 3.75
C ALA A 673 10.82 30.85 4.21
N PHE A 674 11.64 30.44 3.25
CA PHE A 674 12.92 29.78 3.52
C PHE A 674 14.07 30.79 3.51
N GLN A 675 15.12 30.51 4.28
CA GLN A 675 16.27 31.40 4.45
C GLN A 675 17.55 30.62 4.77
N ASN A 676 18.69 31.31 4.70
CA ASN A 676 20.03 30.76 4.97
C ASN A 676 20.31 29.48 4.16
N ALA A 677 20.60 28.33 4.79
CA ALA A 677 20.86 27.07 4.10
C ALA A 677 19.72 26.63 3.16
N PHE A 678 18.50 27.12 3.35
CA PHE A 678 17.34 26.86 2.50
C PHE A 678 16.94 28.06 1.63
N VAL A 679 17.80 29.08 1.46
CA VAL A 679 17.45 30.33 0.73
C VAL A 679 17.02 30.13 -0.73
N GLU A 680 17.53 29.09 -1.40
CA GLU A 680 17.17 28.78 -2.79
C GLU A 680 15.80 28.08 -2.92
N ILE A 681 15.21 27.66 -1.80
CA ILE A 681 13.89 26.99 -1.79
C ILE A 681 12.79 28.04 -1.95
N GLY A 682 11.95 27.87 -2.96
CA GLY A 682 10.78 28.72 -3.16
C GLY A 682 9.77 28.65 -2.00
N GLU A 683 9.02 29.73 -1.77
CA GLU A 683 7.99 29.76 -0.72
C GLU A 683 6.94 28.65 -0.90
N GLN A 684 6.49 28.07 0.21
CA GLN A 684 5.38 27.11 0.21
C GLN A 684 4.11 27.73 0.83
N THR A 685 2.99 27.69 0.11
CA THR A 685 1.67 28.01 0.68
C THR A 685 1.10 26.84 1.49
N ILE A 686 0.57 27.14 2.67
CA ILE A 686 -0.16 26.20 3.54
C ILE A 686 -1.63 26.18 3.10
N LEU A 687 -2.15 25.01 2.72
CA LEU A 687 -3.42 24.90 2.00
C LEU A 687 -4.63 24.80 2.93
N THR A 688 -4.53 24.04 4.02
CA THR A 688 -5.68 23.69 4.86
C THR A 688 -5.43 23.99 6.33
N ASP A 689 -6.49 23.92 7.13
CA ASP A 689 -6.43 24.01 8.60
C ASP A 689 -6.41 22.62 9.27
N PHE A 690 -6.23 21.55 8.47
CA PHE A 690 -6.11 20.20 8.96
C PHE A 690 -4.89 20.05 9.87
N LEU A 691 -4.95 19.09 10.81
CA LEU A 691 -3.85 18.88 11.77
C LEU A 691 -2.50 18.70 11.07
N VAL A 692 -2.50 17.98 9.96
CA VAL A 692 -1.31 17.70 9.14
C VAL A 692 -0.69 18.95 8.50
N ASP A 693 -1.46 20.01 8.28
CA ASP A 693 -1.00 21.29 7.68
C ASP A 693 -0.71 22.37 8.74
N ARG A 694 -0.84 22.05 10.02
CA ARG A 694 -0.51 23.01 11.09
C ARG A 694 0.97 23.29 11.13
N ILE A 695 1.29 24.46 11.67
CA ILE A 695 2.65 24.81 12.01
C ILE A 695 2.92 24.53 13.49
N TYR A 696 4.17 24.19 13.77
CA TYR A 696 4.68 23.86 15.09
C TYR A 696 5.89 24.77 15.37
N PRO A 697 5.65 26.02 15.78
CA PRO A 697 6.72 26.97 15.99
C PRO A 697 7.61 26.58 17.16
N VAL A 698 8.92 26.81 17.03
CA VAL A 698 9.91 26.50 18.06
C VAL A 698 10.81 27.68 18.38
N THR A 699 11.47 27.61 19.55
CA THR A 699 12.52 28.57 19.92
C THR A 699 13.88 27.87 19.89
N PRO A 700 14.87 28.35 19.13
CA PRO A 700 16.23 27.81 19.17
C PRO A 700 16.86 27.97 20.56
N LEU A 701 17.54 26.94 21.06
CA LEU A 701 18.19 26.97 22.39
C LEU A 701 19.50 27.77 22.42
N SER A 702 20.10 28.05 21.26
CA SER A 702 21.31 28.87 21.15
C SER A 702 21.39 29.58 19.79
N ALA A 703 22.28 30.57 19.68
CA ALA A 703 22.51 31.30 18.44
C ALA A 703 23.23 30.48 17.35
N ASP A 704 23.85 29.36 17.71
CA ASP A 704 24.54 28.47 16.77
C ASP A 704 23.57 27.60 15.95
N ILE A 705 22.29 27.66 16.28
CA ILE A 705 21.23 26.93 15.60
C ILE A 705 20.66 27.82 14.51
N GLU A 706 20.88 27.39 13.28
CA GLU A 706 20.53 28.15 12.10
C GLU A 706 19.02 28.09 11.86
N VAL A 707 18.36 29.24 11.80
CA VAL A 707 16.95 29.33 11.40
C VAL A 707 16.88 29.25 9.88
N VAL A 708 16.19 28.25 9.34
CA VAL A 708 16.10 28.00 7.89
C VAL A 708 14.71 28.21 7.30
N ALA A 709 13.66 28.30 8.13
CA ALA A 709 12.33 28.64 7.66
C ALA A 709 11.49 29.39 8.70
N LYS A 710 10.61 30.28 8.23
CA LYS A 710 9.67 31.05 9.03
C LYS A 710 8.29 31.11 8.40
N VAL A 711 7.28 31.30 9.25
CA VAL A 711 5.94 31.77 8.85
C VAL A 711 5.70 33.06 9.60
N GLU A 712 5.68 34.19 8.88
CA GLU A 712 5.76 35.52 9.49
C GLU A 712 7.01 35.58 10.42
N GLU A 713 6.84 35.95 11.69
CA GLU A 713 7.93 35.98 12.66
C GLU A 713 8.18 34.64 13.38
N LYS A 714 7.33 33.64 13.13
CA LYS A 714 7.41 32.34 13.82
C LYS A 714 8.43 31.44 13.15
N ILE A 715 9.37 30.92 13.93
CA ILE A 715 10.38 29.97 13.46
C ILE A 715 9.75 28.60 13.34
N VAL A 716 9.74 28.07 12.12
CA VAL A 716 9.22 26.74 11.80
C VAL A 716 10.26 25.84 11.14
N GLY A 717 11.49 26.34 10.94
CA GLY A 717 12.59 25.58 10.35
C GLY A 717 13.90 25.89 11.07
N THR A 718 14.60 24.85 11.52
CA THR A 718 15.94 24.97 12.11
C THR A 718 16.88 23.90 11.59
N ARG A 719 18.17 24.21 11.57
CA ARG A 719 19.26 23.31 11.23
C ARG A 719 20.34 23.40 12.30
N MET A 720 20.81 22.25 12.77
CA MET A 720 21.89 22.17 13.74
C MET A 720 22.90 21.11 13.30
N LYS A 721 24.19 21.40 13.43
CA LYS A 721 25.24 20.41 13.25
C LYS A 721 25.30 19.52 14.50
N LYS A 722 25.31 18.20 14.32
CA LYS A 722 25.42 17.24 15.42
C LYS A 722 26.49 16.21 15.09
N GLY A 723 27.63 16.28 15.79
CA GLY A 723 28.83 15.53 15.41
C GLY A 723 29.27 15.84 13.97
N ASN A 724 29.36 14.82 13.12
CA ASN A 724 29.74 14.96 11.72
C ASN A 724 28.55 15.19 10.77
N GLY A 725 27.32 15.02 11.24
CA GLY A 725 26.10 15.14 10.45
C GLY A 725 25.27 16.35 10.83
N TYR A 726 24.01 16.35 10.35
CA TYR A 726 23.07 17.44 10.57
C TYR A 726 21.70 16.91 10.99
N VAL A 727 21.06 17.69 11.85
CA VAL A 727 19.65 17.52 12.20
C VAL A 727 18.87 18.74 11.74
N TYR A 728 17.69 18.49 11.18
CA TYR A 728 16.78 19.51 10.68
C TYR A 728 15.42 19.31 11.33
N TYR A 729 14.86 20.39 11.85
CA TYR A 729 13.47 20.41 12.28
C TYR A 729 12.68 21.37 11.40
N CYS A 730 11.60 20.88 10.81
CA CYS A 730 10.68 21.61 9.96
C CYS A 730 9.26 21.42 10.50
N GLY A 731 8.80 22.31 11.38
CA GLY A 731 7.48 22.26 12.03
C GLY A 731 6.31 22.56 11.11
N PHE A 732 6.24 21.93 9.93
CA PHE A 732 5.17 22.00 8.95
C PHE A 732 5.25 20.77 8.02
N ARG A 733 4.16 20.44 7.32
CA ARG A 733 4.18 19.40 6.27
C ARG A 733 4.79 19.95 4.98
N PRO A 734 5.85 19.33 4.44
CA PRO A 734 6.37 19.70 3.13
C PRO A 734 5.43 19.17 2.04
N ARG A 735 5.25 19.95 0.97
CA ARG A 735 4.44 19.56 -0.18
C ARG A 735 5.31 18.97 -1.28
N ASP A 736 4.74 18.00 -2.00
CA ASP A 736 5.32 17.45 -3.22
C ASP A 736 4.20 16.89 -4.10
N ASP A 737 4.08 17.46 -5.30
CA ASP A 737 3.19 17.03 -6.37
C ASP A 737 3.97 17.13 -7.69
N GLN A 738 4.68 16.05 -8.02
CA GLN A 738 5.44 15.91 -9.27
C GLN A 738 4.56 16.02 -10.54
N SER A 739 3.26 15.74 -10.41
CA SER A 739 2.34 15.60 -11.54
C SER A 739 1.71 16.91 -11.98
N ALA A 740 1.87 17.94 -11.15
CA ALA A 740 1.22 19.22 -11.32
C ALA A 740 -0.31 19.11 -11.41
N SER A 741 -0.94 18.30 -10.54
CA SER A 741 -2.38 18.01 -10.54
C SER A 741 -3.25 19.27 -10.42
N LEU A 742 -2.75 20.27 -9.68
CA LEU A 742 -3.38 21.59 -9.51
C LEU A 742 -3.02 22.59 -10.62
N GLY A 743 -2.36 22.14 -11.69
CA GLY A 743 -1.85 22.97 -12.79
C GLY A 743 -0.44 23.51 -12.58
N TYR A 744 0.21 23.15 -11.47
CA TYR A 744 1.60 23.54 -11.15
C TYR A 744 2.28 22.44 -10.32
N GLU A 745 3.58 22.21 -10.55
CA GLU A 745 4.37 21.29 -9.72
C GLU A 745 4.63 21.91 -8.34
N SER A 746 4.49 21.10 -7.29
CA SER A 746 5.03 21.41 -5.96
C SER A 746 6.19 20.47 -5.66
N ARG A 747 7.29 20.97 -5.09
CA ARG A 747 8.53 20.18 -4.92
C ARG A 747 9.30 20.52 -3.65
N THR A 748 8.63 21.09 -2.65
CA THR A 748 9.27 21.54 -1.40
C THR A 748 10.00 20.41 -0.68
N LEU A 749 9.43 19.20 -0.64
CA LEU A 749 10.11 18.05 -0.02
C LEU A 749 11.41 17.71 -0.75
N PHE A 750 11.39 17.63 -2.08
CA PHE A 750 12.61 17.43 -2.87
C PHE A 750 13.65 18.53 -2.60
N GLU A 751 13.25 19.80 -2.63
CA GLU A 751 14.18 20.94 -2.44
C GLU A 751 14.81 20.95 -1.05
N ILE A 752 14.04 20.61 0.00
CA ILE A 752 14.57 20.48 1.36
C ILE A 752 15.59 19.32 1.43
N LEU A 753 15.28 18.18 0.81
CA LEU A 753 16.18 17.03 0.80
C LEU A 753 17.47 17.31 0.02
N ASP A 754 17.37 18.02 -1.12
CA ASP A 754 18.52 18.41 -1.92
C ASP A 754 19.41 19.43 -1.18
N ALA A 755 18.81 20.48 -0.60
CA ALA A 755 19.52 21.46 0.22
C ALA A 755 20.15 20.84 1.48
N ALA A 756 19.57 19.77 2.01
CA ALA A 756 20.15 18.98 3.10
C ALA A 756 21.29 18.03 2.64
N GLY A 757 21.56 17.95 1.33
CA GLY A 757 22.61 17.10 0.75
C GLY A 757 22.24 15.62 0.70
N ALA A 758 20.94 15.29 0.63
CA ALA A 758 20.46 13.91 0.60
C ALA A 758 20.80 13.15 -0.70
N TYR A 759 21.06 13.88 -1.79
CA TYR A 759 21.35 13.33 -3.12
C TYR A 759 22.80 13.61 -3.54
N PRO A 760 23.79 12.95 -2.93
CA PRO A 760 25.18 13.20 -3.26
C PRO A 760 25.47 12.82 -4.73
N SER A 761 26.16 13.71 -5.43
CA SER A 761 26.71 13.41 -6.77
C SER A 761 27.72 12.27 -6.70
N SER A 762 27.94 11.59 -7.82
CA SER A 762 29.00 10.58 -7.94
C SER A 762 30.42 11.18 -7.86
N GLY A 763 30.55 12.51 -8.00
CA GLY A 763 31.83 13.22 -8.06
C GLY A 763 32.56 13.11 -9.40
N ASN A 764 31.99 12.42 -10.40
CA ASN A 764 32.61 12.29 -11.73
C ASN A 764 32.39 13.52 -12.63
N PHE A 765 31.43 14.38 -12.29
CA PHE A 765 31.02 15.53 -13.09
C PHE A 765 30.82 16.77 -12.21
N PRO A 766 30.87 17.99 -12.78
CA PRO A 766 30.60 19.22 -12.04
C PRO A 766 29.11 19.45 -11.73
N VAL A 767 28.21 18.69 -12.36
CA VAL A 767 26.76 18.72 -12.11
C VAL A 767 26.35 17.57 -11.20
N ASN A 768 25.23 17.72 -10.48
CA ASN A 768 24.69 16.61 -9.70
C ASN A 768 24.09 15.54 -10.63
N ASP A 769 24.76 14.40 -10.69
CA ASP A 769 24.39 13.25 -11.51
C ASP A 769 23.71 12.13 -10.70
N ASN A 770 23.28 12.42 -9.46
CA ASN A 770 22.51 11.48 -8.67
C ASN A 770 21.19 11.11 -9.41
N PRO A 771 20.83 9.82 -9.54
CA PRO A 771 19.61 9.42 -10.24
C PRO A 771 18.32 10.08 -9.75
N THR A 772 18.20 10.34 -8.44
CA THR A 772 17.03 11.02 -7.85
C THR A 772 17.00 12.49 -8.24
N TYR A 773 18.14 13.18 -8.14
CA TYR A 773 18.26 14.58 -8.57
C TYR A 773 17.91 14.73 -10.05
N VAL A 774 18.49 13.86 -10.90
CA VAL A 774 18.18 13.80 -12.34
C VAL A 774 16.68 13.56 -12.55
N SER A 775 16.07 12.66 -11.78
CA SER A 775 14.64 12.36 -11.89
C SER A 775 13.73 13.55 -11.62
N ARG A 776 14.15 14.46 -10.73
CA ARG A 776 13.37 15.64 -10.32
C ARG A 776 13.71 16.90 -11.09
N THR A 777 14.78 16.92 -11.87
CA THR A 777 15.25 18.10 -12.59
C THR A 777 15.23 17.93 -14.11
N THR A 778 14.80 16.78 -14.61
CA THR A 778 14.72 16.47 -16.03
C THR A 778 13.39 15.81 -16.41
N ASP A 779 13.18 15.54 -17.69
CA ASP A 779 12.02 14.81 -18.22
C ASP A 779 12.16 13.29 -18.13
N PHE A 780 13.14 12.79 -17.38
CA PHE A 780 13.46 11.39 -17.28
C PHE A 780 13.31 10.92 -15.84
N PHE A 781 12.82 9.71 -15.64
CA PHE A 781 12.90 8.99 -14.37
C PHE A 781 14.13 8.09 -14.41
N ALA A 782 15.08 8.26 -13.50
CA ALA A 782 16.33 7.52 -13.43
C ALA A 782 16.51 6.81 -12.08
N THR A 783 16.96 5.56 -12.12
CA THR A 783 17.26 4.75 -10.93
C THR A 783 18.55 3.95 -11.11
N THR A 784 19.11 3.51 -9.98
CA THR A 784 20.25 2.60 -9.92
C THR A 784 19.92 1.38 -9.08
N PHE A 785 20.65 0.29 -9.28
CA PHE A 785 20.48 -0.98 -8.56
C PHE A 785 21.80 -1.44 -7.93
N PRO A 786 21.77 -2.35 -6.93
CA PRO A 786 22.96 -2.80 -6.20
C PRO A 786 24.10 -3.36 -7.06
N ASN A 787 23.76 -3.91 -8.22
CA ASN A 787 24.73 -4.47 -9.16
C ASN A 787 25.32 -3.42 -10.14
N GLY A 788 25.02 -2.14 -9.94
CA GLY A 788 25.46 -1.02 -10.79
C GLY A 788 24.63 -0.81 -12.05
N ALA A 789 23.52 -1.54 -12.23
CA ALA A 789 22.62 -1.27 -13.35
C ALA A 789 21.96 0.11 -13.19
N THR A 790 21.87 0.85 -14.29
CA THR A 790 21.15 2.12 -14.38
C THR A 790 19.94 1.94 -15.28
N ALA A 791 18.76 2.38 -14.85
CA ALA A 791 17.54 2.39 -15.65
C ALA A 791 17.06 3.82 -15.81
N ILE A 792 16.68 4.19 -17.04
CA ILE A 792 16.13 5.50 -17.38
C ILE A 792 14.86 5.27 -18.18
N VAL A 793 13.76 5.89 -17.75
CA VAL A 793 12.43 5.81 -18.37
C VAL A 793 11.95 7.21 -18.67
N LYS A 794 11.20 7.41 -19.75
CA LYS A 794 10.51 8.67 -20.01
C LYS A 794 9.52 8.92 -18.87
N HIS A 795 9.59 10.10 -18.25
CA HIS A 795 8.76 10.42 -17.11
C HIS A 795 7.27 10.46 -17.53
N TYR A 796 6.40 9.82 -16.75
CA TYR A 796 4.95 9.90 -16.90
C TYR A 796 4.39 10.71 -15.74
N ARG A 797 4.45 12.04 -15.84
CA ARG A 797 3.98 12.95 -14.76
C ARG A 797 3.02 14.05 -15.23
N THR A 798 3.01 14.40 -16.51
CA THR A 798 2.23 15.54 -17.01
C THR A 798 0.97 15.13 -17.78
N HIS A 799 0.63 13.84 -17.80
CA HIS A 799 -0.53 13.32 -18.53
C HIS A 799 -1.71 13.15 -17.59
N ARG A 800 -2.43 14.24 -17.36
CA ARG A 800 -3.58 14.29 -16.46
C ARG A 800 -4.67 13.32 -16.93
N GLU A 801 -5.07 12.39 -16.07
CA GLU A 801 -6.09 11.39 -16.42
C GLU A 801 -7.47 12.00 -16.69
N ASN A 802 -8.16 11.44 -17.68
CA ASN A 802 -9.49 11.85 -18.15
C ASN A 802 -10.38 10.66 -18.52
N TRP A 803 -10.06 9.47 -18.02
CA TRP A 803 -10.81 8.24 -18.23
C TRP A 803 -11.35 7.72 -16.89
N GLU A 804 -12.47 7.01 -16.96
CA GLU A 804 -13.02 6.28 -15.82
C GLU A 804 -12.09 5.13 -15.42
N GLY A 805 -12.11 4.75 -14.14
CA GLY A 805 -11.40 3.60 -13.61
C GLY A 805 -12.04 2.25 -13.97
N GLY A 806 -11.72 1.20 -13.21
CA GLY A 806 -12.35 -0.13 -13.33
C GLY A 806 -11.44 -1.22 -13.90
N PHE A 807 -11.58 -2.43 -13.36
CA PHE A 807 -10.69 -3.56 -13.64
C PHE A 807 -10.71 -3.98 -15.11
N SER A 808 -11.92 -4.22 -15.67
CA SER A 808 -12.08 -4.43 -17.11
C SER A 808 -12.30 -3.12 -17.85
N ARG A 809 -11.55 -2.93 -18.94
CA ARG A 809 -11.61 -1.72 -19.77
C ARG A 809 -12.62 -1.83 -20.90
N ASN A 810 -13.20 -0.70 -21.28
CA ASN A 810 -13.99 -0.56 -22.50
C ASN A 810 -13.13 0.11 -23.58
N GLU A 811 -12.74 -0.66 -24.60
CA GLU A 811 -11.84 -0.20 -25.67
C GLU A 811 -12.36 1.05 -26.41
N ALA A 812 -13.67 1.18 -26.61
CA ALA A 812 -14.24 2.33 -27.29
C ALA A 812 -14.19 3.59 -26.42
N ALA A 813 -14.44 3.44 -25.12
CA ALA A 813 -14.34 4.54 -24.15
C ALA A 813 -12.88 4.98 -23.99
N ASP A 814 -11.95 4.03 -23.89
CA ASP A 814 -10.52 4.29 -23.82
C ASP A 814 -10.03 5.02 -25.08
N ALA A 815 -10.42 4.57 -26.27
CA ALA A 815 -10.07 5.23 -27.53
C ALA A 815 -10.60 6.68 -27.59
N ALA A 816 -11.81 6.93 -27.09
CA ALA A 816 -12.37 8.28 -27.02
C ALA A 816 -11.61 9.16 -26.03
N ALA A 817 -11.27 8.64 -24.84
CA ALA A 817 -10.49 9.35 -23.84
C ALA A 817 -9.09 9.73 -24.35
N LEU A 818 -8.41 8.78 -25.01
CA LEU A 818 -7.09 8.99 -25.62
C LEU A 818 -7.13 9.91 -26.85
N ALA A 819 -8.25 9.98 -27.57
CA ALA A 819 -8.41 10.98 -28.63
C ALA A 819 -8.54 12.40 -28.07
N ALA A 820 -9.23 12.56 -26.93
CA ALA A 820 -9.39 13.84 -26.25
C ALA A 820 -8.11 14.28 -25.51
N ASN A 821 -7.34 13.33 -25.01
CA ASN A 821 -6.09 13.54 -24.28
C ASN A 821 -5.05 12.51 -24.76
N PRO A 822 -4.35 12.78 -25.86
CA PRO A 822 -3.40 11.84 -26.43
C PRO A 822 -2.22 11.57 -25.53
N MET A 823 -1.71 10.33 -25.59
CA MET A 823 -0.49 9.94 -24.89
C MET A 823 0.67 10.90 -25.24
N PRO A 824 1.48 11.31 -24.26
CA PRO A 824 2.68 12.08 -24.53
C PRO A 824 3.65 11.31 -25.42
N SER A 825 4.60 12.02 -26.04
CA SER A 825 5.62 11.38 -26.87
C SER A 825 6.47 10.42 -26.03
N ASP A 826 6.54 9.18 -26.47
CA ASP A 826 7.36 8.14 -25.86
C ASP A 826 8.80 8.11 -26.37
N LEU A 827 9.20 9.10 -27.18
CA LEU A 827 10.56 9.28 -27.63
C LEU A 827 11.45 9.60 -26.42
N LEU A 828 12.45 8.75 -26.21
CA LEU A 828 13.52 8.96 -25.25
C LEU A 828 14.73 9.51 -26.01
N ASP A 829 14.83 10.84 -26.05
CA ASP A 829 15.90 11.60 -26.71
C ASP A 829 16.82 12.22 -25.65
N ILE A 830 17.89 11.49 -25.32
CA ILE A 830 18.86 11.84 -24.28
C ILE A 830 20.09 12.40 -24.97
N GLN A 831 20.48 13.62 -24.61
CA GLN A 831 21.66 14.31 -25.14
C GLN A 831 22.63 14.65 -24.00
N ASP A 832 23.79 14.00 -23.99
CA ASP A 832 24.88 14.16 -23.04
C ASP A 832 24.43 14.21 -21.57
N LEU A 833 23.47 13.37 -21.17
CA LEU A 833 22.96 13.32 -19.80
C LEU A 833 24.01 12.72 -18.87
N LYS A 834 24.23 13.37 -17.72
CA LYS A 834 25.09 12.88 -16.65
C LYS A 834 24.21 12.22 -15.61
N VAL A 835 24.41 10.93 -15.39
CA VAL A 835 23.63 10.14 -14.43
C VAL A 835 24.43 8.95 -13.93
N ASN A 836 24.42 8.74 -12.62
CA ASN A 836 25.07 7.61 -11.94
C ASN A 836 26.55 7.41 -12.32
N GLY A 837 27.33 8.49 -12.45
CA GLY A 837 28.74 8.44 -12.84
C GLY A 837 28.99 8.16 -14.33
N HIS A 838 27.94 8.25 -15.15
CA HIS A 838 27.99 8.04 -16.60
C HIS A 838 27.53 9.25 -17.40
N GLU A 839 28.11 9.43 -18.59
CA GLU A 839 27.64 10.37 -19.61
C GLU A 839 26.99 9.59 -20.76
N ILE A 840 25.76 9.95 -21.11
CA ILE A 840 24.90 9.16 -22.01
C ILE A 840 24.30 10.04 -23.10
N THR A 841 24.40 9.59 -24.36
CA THR A 841 23.57 10.06 -25.47
C THR A 841 22.88 8.86 -26.10
N TYR A 842 21.55 8.92 -26.18
CA TYR A 842 20.71 7.81 -26.62
C TYR A 842 19.44 8.34 -27.26
N ARG A 843 19.04 7.71 -28.37
CA ARG A 843 17.75 7.95 -29.02
C ARG A 843 17.02 6.63 -29.20
N GLY A 844 15.86 6.49 -28.56
CA GLY A 844 14.99 5.32 -28.67
C GLY A 844 13.60 5.59 -28.12
N ARG A 845 12.89 4.55 -27.68
CA ARG A 845 11.53 4.67 -27.11
C ARG A 845 11.46 4.20 -25.66
N LEU A 846 10.67 4.90 -24.86
CA LEU A 846 10.26 4.66 -23.47
C LEU A 846 11.36 4.48 -22.43
N ASN A 847 12.28 3.53 -22.62
CA ASN A 847 13.30 3.22 -21.63
C ASN A 847 14.62 2.77 -22.26
N ILE A 848 15.69 2.98 -21.48
CA ILE A 848 17.00 2.38 -21.63
C ILE A 848 17.43 1.83 -20.27
N SER A 849 18.09 0.69 -20.26
CA SER A 849 18.76 0.20 -19.06
C SER A 849 20.09 -0.43 -19.43
N PHE A 850 21.12 -0.18 -18.65
CA PHE A 850 22.44 -0.67 -18.95
C PHE A 850 23.24 -0.97 -17.70
N ARG A 851 24.26 -1.81 -17.86
CA ARG A 851 25.24 -2.11 -16.82
C ARG A 851 26.64 -2.07 -17.42
N THR A 852 27.59 -1.55 -16.66
CA THR A 852 29.00 -1.52 -17.07
C THR A 852 29.88 -2.41 -16.19
N ASP A 853 31.02 -2.83 -16.73
CA ASP A 853 32.09 -3.38 -15.90
C ASP A 853 32.87 -2.29 -15.14
N ARG A 854 33.92 -2.71 -14.42
CA ARG A 854 34.79 -1.80 -13.66
C ARG A 854 35.54 -0.79 -14.53
N ASN A 855 35.71 -1.08 -15.82
CA ASN A 855 36.35 -0.21 -16.80
C ASN A 855 35.32 0.66 -17.56
N LYS A 856 34.07 0.74 -17.06
CA LYS A 856 32.94 1.46 -17.66
C LYS A 856 32.55 0.96 -19.06
N ARG A 857 32.91 -0.28 -19.44
CA ARG A 857 32.48 -0.89 -20.71
C ARG A 857 31.08 -1.47 -20.56
N LEU A 858 30.24 -1.30 -21.59
CA LEU A 858 28.89 -1.87 -21.62
C LEU A 858 28.92 -3.41 -21.57
N ILE A 859 28.25 -4.01 -20.58
CA ILE A 859 28.17 -5.47 -20.39
C ILE A 859 26.73 -6.00 -20.32
N ALA A 860 25.74 -5.12 -20.24
CA ALA A 860 24.33 -5.48 -20.37
C ALA A 860 23.56 -4.26 -20.91
N PHE A 861 22.55 -4.49 -21.74
CA PHE A 861 21.78 -3.44 -22.38
C PHE A 861 20.33 -3.87 -22.62
N ILE A 862 19.39 -3.00 -22.29
CA ILE A 862 17.99 -3.04 -22.70
C ILE A 862 17.70 -1.70 -23.38
N GLY A 863 17.23 -1.74 -24.62
CA GLY A 863 16.83 -0.54 -25.36
C GLY A 863 15.75 -0.87 -26.38
N ASN A 864 14.86 0.07 -26.67
CA ASN A 864 13.75 -0.13 -27.60
C ASN A 864 13.85 0.88 -28.75
N ASN A 865 13.64 0.38 -29.97
CA ASN A 865 13.65 1.13 -31.20
C ASN A 865 14.85 2.08 -31.34
N CYS A 866 16.05 1.54 -31.17
CA CYS A 866 17.31 2.29 -31.12
C CYS A 866 18.34 1.74 -32.12
N THR A 867 19.30 2.58 -32.51
CA THR A 867 20.40 2.20 -33.42
C THR A 867 21.76 2.15 -32.73
N ASP A 868 21.94 2.95 -31.69
CA ASP A 868 23.22 3.18 -31.03
C ASP A 868 23.06 3.75 -29.62
N LEU A 869 24.17 3.76 -28.90
CA LEU A 869 24.36 4.37 -27.59
C LEU A 869 25.75 5.00 -27.55
N MET A 870 25.83 6.28 -27.17
CA MET A 870 27.08 6.86 -26.69
C MET A 870 27.10 6.75 -25.17
N LEU A 871 28.09 6.02 -24.62
CA LEU A 871 28.25 5.85 -23.18
C LEU A 871 29.69 6.15 -22.80
N ASN A 872 29.91 7.13 -21.94
CA ASN A 872 31.23 7.58 -21.48
C ASN A 872 32.19 7.85 -22.65
N ARG A 873 31.69 8.53 -23.70
CA ARG A 873 32.40 8.84 -24.96
C ARG A 873 32.79 7.63 -25.82
N VAL A 874 32.24 6.45 -25.51
CA VAL A 874 32.36 5.26 -26.35
C VAL A 874 31.08 5.08 -27.16
N HIS A 875 31.21 5.03 -28.48
CA HIS A 875 30.09 4.84 -29.39
C HIS A 875 29.84 3.35 -29.63
N TYR A 876 28.72 2.85 -29.13
CA TYR A 876 28.21 1.51 -29.39
C TYR A 876 27.15 1.59 -30.50
N ARG A 877 27.55 1.29 -31.73
CA ARG A 877 26.59 1.16 -32.85
C ARG A 877 26.05 -0.26 -32.91
N PHE A 878 24.76 -0.42 -32.66
CA PHE A 878 24.12 -1.73 -32.58
C PHE A 878 23.61 -2.22 -33.92
N ALA A 879 22.99 -1.35 -34.71
CA ALA A 879 22.37 -1.71 -35.99
C ALA A 879 22.37 -0.51 -36.97
N GLN A 880 22.00 -0.76 -38.23
CA GLN A 880 21.77 0.32 -39.20
C GLN A 880 20.34 0.88 -39.13
N GLN A 881 19.37 0.05 -38.76
CA GLN A 881 17.96 0.42 -38.58
C GLN A 881 17.59 0.26 -37.09
N PRO A 882 16.60 1.00 -36.59
CA PRO A 882 16.14 0.86 -35.20
C PRO A 882 15.70 -0.56 -34.87
N VAL A 883 16.13 -1.07 -33.72
CA VAL A 883 15.77 -2.40 -33.20
C VAL A 883 15.51 -2.34 -31.69
N ASP A 884 14.77 -3.31 -31.17
CA ASP A 884 14.71 -3.57 -29.72
C ASP A 884 15.78 -4.60 -29.36
N ILE A 885 16.50 -4.35 -28.25
CA ILE A 885 17.65 -5.15 -27.82
C ILE A 885 17.46 -5.48 -26.35
N ASP A 886 17.43 -6.78 -26.03
CA ASP A 886 17.75 -7.30 -24.71
C ASP A 886 19.09 -8.04 -24.83
N TYR A 887 20.15 -7.54 -24.20
CA TYR A 887 21.48 -8.16 -24.15
C TYR A 887 21.91 -8.30 -22.68
N LEU A 888 21.79 -9.52 -22.14
CA LEU A 888 21.77 -9.72 -20.69
C LEU A 888 22.67 -10.89 -20.28
N PRO A 889 23.57 -10.71 -19.31
CA PRO A 889 24.35 -11.82 -18.76
C PRO A 889 23.46 -12.74 -17.91
N THR A 890 23.74 -14.04 -17.95
CA THR A 890 23.11 -15.00 -17.05
C THR A 890 23.99 -15.16 -15.82
N GLY A 891 23.47 -14.75 -14.66
CA GLY A 891 24.25 -14.57 -13.41
C GLY A 891 25.08 -15.78 -12.97
N ASP A 892 24.75 -16.98 -13.42
CA ASP A 892 25.43 -18.22 -13.03
C ASP A 892 26.81 -18.38 -13.67
N LYS A 893 27.11 -17.70 -14.79
CA LYS A 893 28.38 -17.85 -15.51
C LYS A 893 28.78 -16.54 -16.22
N PRO A 894 29.96 -15.95 -15.92
CA PRO A 894 30.34 -14.61 -16.42
C PRO A 894 30.46 -14.50 -17.95
N ASN A 895 30.55 -15.63 -18.67
CA ASN A 895 30.66 -15.69 -20.12
C ASN A 895 29.35 -16.11 -20.83
N HIS A 896 28.25 -16.25 -20.10
CA HIS A 896 26.96 -16.66 -20.66
C HIS A 896 25.97 -15.50 -20.64
N TYR A 897 25.23 -15.41 -21.72
CA TYR A 897 24.29 -14.34 -22.02
C TYR A 897 23.04 -14.94 -22.61
N ILE A 898 21.92 -14.29 -22.36
CA ILE A 898 20.75 -14.41 -23.24
C ILE A 898 20.58 -13.10 -23.98
N LEU A 899 20.09 -13.20 -25.21
CA LEU A 899 19.74 -12.01 -25.98
C LEU A 899 18.47 -12.21 -26.78
N ARG A 900 17.72 -11.13 -26.96
CA ARG A 900 16.54 -11.06 -27.81
C ARG A 900 16.63 -9.77 -28.62
N ILE A 901 16.55 -9.90 -29.94
CA ILE A 901 16.53 -8.76 -30.86
C ILE A 901 15.19 -8.76 -31.58
N THR A 902 14.43 -7.67 -31.49
CA THR A 902 13.23 -7.46 -32.31
C THR A 902 13.57 -6.46 -33.40
N GLY A 903 13.66 -6.93 -34.63
CA GLY A 903 14.09 -6.17 -35.80
C GLY A 903 14.76 -7.07 -36.84
N GLU A 904 15.34 -6.47 -37.87
CA GLU A 904 16.05 -7.18 -38.95
C GLU A 904 17.34 -6.44 -39.32
N GLY A 905 18.37 -7.19 -39.74
CA GLY A 905 19.65 -6.65 -40.22
C GLY A 905 20.87 -7.16 -39.45
N GLU A 906 22.03 -6.56 -39.76
CA GLU A 906 23.28 -6.87 -39.06
C GLU A 906 23.29 -6.23 -37.68
N ILE A 907 23.52 -7.04 -36.66
CA ILE A 907 23.58 -6.64 -35.26
C ILE A 907 25.02 -6.71 -34.78
N SER A 908 25.46 -5.67 -34.08
CA SER A 908 26.77 -5.53 -33.45
C SER A 908 26.60 -5.27 -31.95
N LEU A 909 27.03 -6.19 -31.09
CA LEU A 909 26.97 -6.04 -29.63
C LEU A 909 28.38 -6.08 -29.03
N PRO A 910 28.70 -5.28 -28.00
CA PRO A 910 30.01 -5.34 -27.38
C PRO A 910 30.26 -6.72 -26.78
N ALA A 911 31.45 -7.29 -27.05
CA ALA A 911 31.87 -8.52 -26.40
C ALA A 911 32.56 -8.21 -25.06
N PRO A 912 32.44 -9.12 -24.07
CA PRO A 912 33.21 -9.05 -22.84
C PRO A 912 34.71 -8.94 -23.13
N ASP A 913 35.45 -8.30 -22.23
CA ASP A 913 36.90 -8.16 -22.40
C ASP A 913 37.59 -9.53 -22.50
N GLY A 914 38.58 -9.62 -23.39
CA GLY A 914 39.30 -10.86 -23.69
C GLY A 914 38.52 -11.92 -24.49
N ALA A 915 37.27 -11.67 -24.90
CA ALA A 915 36.50 -12.62 -25.71
C ALA A 915 37.10 -12.78 -27.12
N THR A 916 37.42 -14.01 -27.51
CA THR A 916 38.00 -14.31 -28.84
C THR A 916 37.07 -15.11 -29.75
N ARG A 917 36.10 -15.82 -29.17
CA ARG A 917 35.06 -16.55 -29.91
C ARG A 917 33.72 -16.43 -29.20
N ALA A 918 32.64 -16.54 -29.95
CA ALA A 918 31.28 -16.64 -29.43
C ALA A 918 30.57 -17.85 -30.04
N THR A 919 29.62 -18.39 -29.29
CA THR A 919 28.66 -19.39 -29.76
C THR A 919 27.27 -18.86 -29.49
N LEU A 920 26.55 -18.50 -30.54
CA LEU A 920 25.17 -18.01 -30.50
C LEU A 920 24.23 -19.13 -30.94
N LYS A 921 23.18 -19.41 -30.17
CA LYS A 921 22.23 -20.49 -30.44
C LYS A 921 20.78 -20.01 -30.44
N ASN A 922 20.02 -20.51 -31.41
CA ASN A 922 18.56 -20.44 -31.48
C ASN A 922 18.02 -21.87 -31.21
N GLY A 923 17.73 -22.17 -29.96
CA GLY A 923 17.47 -23.54 -29.52
C GLY A 923 18.65 -24.47 -29.84
N LYS A 924 18.43 -25.49 -30.67
CA LYS A 924 19.49 -26.44 -31.07
C LYS A 924 20.37 -25.95 -32.22
N GLN A 925 19.97 -24.89 -32.93
CA GLN A 925 20.68 -24.39 -34.10
C GLN A 925 21.73 -23.35 -33.72
N THR A 926 22.93 -23.45 -34.31
CA THR A 926 23.99 -22.44 -34.12
C THR A 926 23.83 -21.34 -35.16
N VAL A 927 23.77 -20.09 -34.70
CA VAL A 927 23.68 -18.90 -35.55
C VAL A 927 25.08 -18.47 -35.95
N LYS A 928 25.28 -18.20 -37.24
CA LYS A 928 26.57 -17.70 -37.75
C LYS A 928 26.87 -16.34 -37.12
N ASN A 929 28.01 -16.26 -36.46
CA ASN A 929 28.46 -15.06 -35.77
C ASN A 929 29.99 -14.95 -35.89
N ARG A 930 30.52 -13.74 -35.64
CA ARG A 930 31.97 -13.48 -35.56
C ARG A 930 32.26 -12.47 -34.47
N ILE A 931 33.48 -12.51 -33.94
CA ILE A 931 34.00 -11.42 -33.10
C ILE A 931 34.91 -10.57 -33.97
N GLU A 932 34.60 -9.28 -34.09
CA GLU A 932 35.34 -8.33 -34.91
C GLU A 932 35.49 -7.02 -34.14
N ALA A 933 36.72 -6.52 -34.02
CA ALA A 933 37.05 -5.31 -33.25
C ALA A 933 36.44 -5.27 -31.82
N GLY A 934 36.33 -6.42 -31.15
CA GLY A 934 35.77 -6.53 -29.81
C GLY A 934 34.23 -6.54 -29.74
N ASN A 935 33.54 -6.64 -30.89
CA ASN A 935 32.09 -6.76 -30.97
C ASN A 935 31.68 -8.13 -31.53
N LEU A 936 30.58 -8.68 -31.02
CA LEU A 936 29.84 -9.78 -31.63
C LEU A 936 29.01 -9.26 -32.80
N ILE A 937 29.24 -9.82 -33.99
CA ILE A 937 28.49 -9.48 -35.20
C ILE A 937 27.72 -10.70 -35.72
N PHE A 938 26.43 -10.53 -35.98
CA PHE A 938 25.55 -11.57 -36.53
C PHE A 938 24.36 -10.94 -37.30
N GLN A 939 23.65 -11.74 -38.08
CA GLN A 939 22.50 -11.29 -38.89
C GLN A 939 21.19 -11.76 -38.26
N VAL A 940 20.22 -10.86 -38.12
CA VAL A 940 18.84 -11.16 -37.69
C VAL A 940 17.89 -11.05 -38.86
N ASP A 941 17.09 -12.10 -39.06
CA ASP A 941 15.99 -12.13 -40.04
C ASP A 941 14.63 -12.26 -39.34
N LYS A 942 13.55 -12.21 -40.11
CA LYS A 942 12.16 -12.38 -39.62
C LYS A 942 11.93 -13.65 -38.81
N SER A 943 12.64 -14.73 -39.11
CA SER A 943 12.45 -16.00 -38.42
C SER A 943 13.09 -16.00 -37.03
N MET A 944 14.11 -15.18 -36.82
CA MET A 944 14.84 -15.05 -35.57
C MET A 944 14.40 -13.84 -34.72
N SER A 945 13.87 -12.78 -35.35
CA SER A 945 13.35 -11.59 -34.69
C SER A 945 12.37 -11.94 -33.55
N GLY A 946 12.58 -11.33 -32.38
CA GLY A 946 11.78 -11.51 -31.16
C GLY A 946 12.03 -12.82 -30.40
N ARG A 947 12.92 -13.71 -30.87
CA ARG A 947 13.26 -14.96 -30.16
C ARG A 947 14.40 -14.76 -29.16
N TRP A 948 14.34 -15.51 -28.07
CA TRP A 948 15.44 -15.64 -27.12
C TRP A 948 16.55 -16.53 -27.69
N LEU A 949 17.77 -16.04 -27.64
CA LEU A 949 18.99 -16.71 -28.09
C LEU A 949 19.95 -16.88 -26.92
N GLU A 950 20.64 -18.02 -26.88
CA GLU A 950 21.69 -18.29 -25.91
C GLU A 950 23.04 -17.93 -26.51
N LEU A 951 23.84 -17.18 -25.75
CA LEU A 951 25.15 -16.72 -26.18
C LEU A 951 26.21 -17.12 -25.15
N THR A 952 27.30 -17.69 -25.64
CA THR A 952 28.45 -18.04 -24.80
C THR A 952 29.73 -17.50 -25.42
N TYR A 953 30.48 -16.71 -24.66
CA TYR A 953 31.81 -16.25 -25.06
C TYR A 953 32.88 -17.23 -24.57
N ARG A 954 33.96 -17.36 -25.35
CA ARG A 954 35.20 -18.01 -24.91
C ARG A 954 36.28 -16.95 -24.75
N GLN A 955 36.79 -16.88 -23.53
CA GLN A 955 37.97 -16.09 -23.19
C GLN A 955 39.22 -16.95 -23.42
N LYS A 956 40.36 -16.27 -23.62
CA LYS A 956 41.67 -16.92 -23.77
C LYS A 956 42.16 -17.49 -22.46
#